data_AF-A0A6P1MEB4-F1
#
_entry.id   AF-A0A6P1MEB4-F1
#
_cell.length_a   1.000
_cell.length_b   1.000
_cell.length_c   1.000
_cell.angle_alpha   90.00
_cell.angle_beta   90.00
_cell.angle_gamma   90.00
#
_symmetry.space_group_name_H-M   'P 1'
#
loop_
_entity.id
_entity.type
_entity.pdbx_description
1 polymer ?
#
loop_
_entity_poly.entity_id
_entity_poly.type
_entity_poly.pdbx_seq_one_letter_code
_entity_poly.pdbx_strand_id
1 'polypeptide(L)'
;MMNKYNCFKLILSGFVFFSFNAVLGVDFSSVPGTVLDYQPLDYDSGYSAPRVFISDPEILVLSNGTYLAAHALAGRSSNSDDSGKTTVFRSTDKGSSWTELTTIHGILRGSLVEYGGAVYLLGSLNDDGGGVVICKSTDQGDTWSRSATFAISGLATPNNPVVFNGRLWSAGGRSSFSAPVESNFLAEASWTKRNGFPAPQDDWPSGIAFLGEGQLVASPDLGLYIMPKVKGYPYTTLAAVDASTGLVSFDPDTDFVSLPGAEKKFGAAYDAVSGKAYVLSNPILPIHENSGIALDMIRNTAALLSSSDLRNWNVERIVIYSTDEEQDGFGYMNFDVDGSNMVIAARTAFPVGSDDPERGHDSNLLTFHVIPNFRNAAPDHVLKLSGENVLRYEKTNYEDAPLGDFALGSTFAGAALTSPDGFGKASNGDVYIHESGGRILHFDASGNFLGTVDDSPVTFQASALSMDQPANGECSWTGSSGGNWFDSSNWYYWGRADSAGEIAVFGSALTGTTAFTVDESYTLAGFRFLTTRSCTFSGSGGLMIEGTNALFDIYRGSHEIELPVTLNQDALFSANPGTDLTIDGALDLNGSTLTAEGSGELKVENGNVALKGGSFIVGGGSVVFTNTLCRFGGGAVEFAVPAGFSPEEGDSFHLMEGDIPDDIADHIVLPALAAGLTWDTSALLSSGNVSVIVKVPEEWMSQYGLATSGVEDFIDSDGDGMDNYSEWKAGTDPLDAHSFFTCSASATAANGFGLHWAGQTGRTYRVDYSTNLTSVPAFTTLRSGIPGIDGLNEFADTNRTAYPSVYYRIVVE
;
A
#
# COMPACT_ATOMS: atom_id res chain seq x y z
N MET A 1 -86.12 -29.24 -15.93
CA MET A 1 -85.40 -30.34 -16.61
C MET A 1 -83.91 -29.99 -16.65
N MET A 2 -83.11 -30.91 -16.10
CA MET A 2 -81.69 -31.18 -16.36
C MET A 2 -80.60 -30.11 -16.07
N ASN A 3 -79.85 -30.44 -15.01
CA ASN A 3 -78.43 -30.19 -14.77
C ASN A 3 -77.56 -30.15 -16.04
N LYS A 4 -76.60 -29.22 -16.06
CA LYS A 4 -75.31 -29.35 -16.76
C LYS A 4 -74.19 -29.14 -15.74
N TYR A 5 -73.50 -30.22 -15.39
CA TYR A 5 -72.21 -30.19 -14.69
C TYR A 5 -71.11 -30.16 -15.76
N ASN A 6 -70.21 -29.18 -15.63
CA ASN A 6 -68.97 -29.10 -16.41
C ASN A 6 -67.94 -30.07 -15.85
N CYS A 7 -67.30 -30.83 -16.75
CA CYS A 7 -66.18 -31.70 -16.44
C CYS A 7 -64.91 -30.85 -16.22
N PHE A 8 -64.24 -31.03 -15.08
CA PHE A 8 -62.85 -30.62 -14.89
C PHE A 8 -61.93 -31.84 -15.04
N LYS A 9 -60.84 -31.64 -15.78
CA LYS A 9 -59.80 -32.63 -16.07
C LYS A 9 -58.79 -32.61 -14.92
N LEU A 10 -58.62 -33.77 -14.28
CA LEU A 10 -57.66 -34.02 -13.20
C LEU A 10 -56.24 -34.04 -13.80
N ILE A 11 -55.34 -33.18 -13.30
CA ILE A 11 -53.89 -33.41 -13.39
C ILE A 11 -53.37 -33.44 -11.95
N LEU A 12 -52.74 -34.56 -11.63
CA LEU A 12 -52.21 -34.93 -10.34
C LEU A 12 -50.92 -34.13 -10.10
N SER A 13 -50.98 -33.08 -9.27
CA SER A 13 -49.78 -32.47 -8.68
C SER A 13 -49.48 -33.12 -7.34
N GLY A 14 -48.31 -33.74 -7.24
CA GLY A 14 -47.79 -34.29 -5.99
C GLY A 14 -47.60 -33.17 -4.98
N PHE A 15 -48.19 -33.34 -3.80
CA PHE A 15 -47.91 -32.52 -2.64
C PHE A 15 -46.47 -32.82 -2.18
N VAL A 16 -45.56 -31.89 -2.43
CA VAL A 16 -44.34 -31.74 -1.64
C VAL A 16 -44.79 -31.16 -0.31
N PHE A 17 -44.60 -31.92 0.77
CA PHE A 17 -44.78 -31.41 2.14
C PHE A 17 -43.66 -30.40 2.40
N PHE A 18 -43.99 -29.10 2.34
CA PHE A 18 -43.21 -28.08 3.01
C PHE A 18 -43.51 -28.17 4.51
N SER A 19 -42.62 -28.77 5.28
CA SER A 19 -42.55 -28.52 6.72
C SER A 19 -41.82 -27.20 6.94
N PHE A 20 -42.51 -26.08 6.67
CA PHE A 20 -42.23 -24.86 7.40
C PHE A 20 -42.72 -25.11 8.84
N ASN A 21 -41.88 -24.86 9.84
CA ASN A 21 -42.41 -24.31 11.08
C ASN A 21 -42.98 -22.94 10.71
N ALA A 22 -44.21 -22.94 10.21
CA ALA A 22 -44.99 -21.74 10.08
C ALA A 22 -45.30 -21.29 11.51
N VAL A 23 -44.48 -20.39 12.05
CA VAL A 23 -45.07 -19.32 12.88
C VAL A 23 -46.01 -18.60 11.93
N LEU A 24 -47.30 -18.98 11.97
CA LEU A 24 -48.33 -18.39 11.12
C LEU A 24 -48.33 -16.88 11.36
N GLY A 25 -47.73 -16.10 10.45
CA GLY A 25 -47.90 -14.65 10.37
C GLY A 25 -46.66 -13.75 10.50
N VAL A 26 -45.43 -14.27 10.57
CA VAL A 26 -44.21 -13.44 10.57
C VAL A 26 -43.60 -13.37 9.17
N ASP A 27 -43.35 -12.16 8.67
CA ASP A 27 -42.76 -11.90 7.37
C ASP A 27 -41.25 -11.62 7.51
N PHE A 28 -40.43 -12.45 6.86
CA PHE A 28 -38.97 -12.33 6.85
C PHE A 28 -38.43 -11.81 5.52
N SER A 29 -39.29 -11.39 4.58
CA SER A 29 -38.88 -11.03 3.22
C SER A 29 -37.92 -9.84 3.12
N SER A 30 -37.86 -9.00 4.16
CA SER A 30 -36.91 -7.89 4.28
C SER A 30 -35.56 -8.29 4.87
N VAL A 31 -35.46 -9.45 5.52
CA VAL A 31 -34.25 -9.87 6.23
C VAL A 31 -33.18 -10.26 5.21
N PRO A 32 -31.95 -9.74 5.32
CA PRO A 32 -30.84 -10.19 4.49
C PRO A 32 -30.53 -11.68 4.73
N GLY A 33 -30.51 -12.47 3.65
CA GLY A 33 -30.16 -13.89 3.69
C GLY A 33 -31.34 -14.83 3.96
N THR A 34 -31.04 -16.09 4.27
CA THR A 34 -32.05 -17.11 4.62
C THR A 34 -32.17 -17.22 6.13
N VAL A 35 -33.35 -17.01 6.70
CA VAL A 35 -33.58 -17.14 8.16
C VAL A 35 -33.65 -18.61 8.56
N LEU A 36 -32.82 -19.00 9.54
CA LEU A 36 -32.77 -20.34 10.12
C LEU A 36 -33.51 -20.41 11.45
N ASP A 37 -33.38 -19.38 12.27
CA ASP A 37 -34.10 -19.24 13.54
C ASP A 37 -34.39 -17.77 13.84
N TYR A 38 -35.44 -17.55 14.64
CA TYR A 38 -35.91 -16.24 15.07
C TYR A 38 -36.34 -16.28 16.54
N GLN A 39 -35.71 -15.41 17.32
CA GLN A 39 -36.00 -15.18 18.73
C GLN A 39 -36.74 -13.83 18.87
N PRO A 40 -38.06 -13.85 19.15
CA PRO A 40 -38.82 -12.62 19.41
C PRO A 40 -38.20 -11.79 20.53
N LEU A 41 -38.28 -10.47 20.37
CA LEU A 41 -37.66 -9.53 21.29
C LEU A 41 -38.56 -9.30 22.52
N ASP A 42 -38.01 -9.57 23.70
CA ASP A 42 -38.66 -9.31 25.00
C ASP A 42 -37.67 -8.61 25.94
N TYR A 43 -37.95 -7.36 26.31
CA TYR A 43 -37.07 -6.52 27.11
C TYR A 43 -37.56 -6.37 28.54
N ASP A 44 -36.62 -6.34 29.48
CA ASP A 44 -36.90 -5.82 30.82
C ASP A 44 -36.83 -4.29 30.80
N SER A 45 -37.67 -3.64 31.60
CA SER A 45 -37.63 -2.18 31.76
C SER A 45 -36.23 -1.71 32.15
N GLY A 46 -35.62 -0.83 31.34
CA GLY A 46 -34.32 -0.24 31.59
C GLY A 46 -33.12 -1.03 31.05
N TYR A 47 -33.33 -2.07 30.25
CA TYR A 47 -32.26 -2.83 29.61
C TYR A 47 -32.35 -2.72 28.10
N SER A 48 -31.19 -2.47 27.46
CA SER A 48 -31.07 -2.44 26.00
C SER A 48 -30.79 -3.78 25.35
N ALA A 49 -30.60 -4.83 26.17
CA ALA A 49 -30.49 -6.20 25.72
C ALA A 49 -31.79 -6.95 26.02
N PRO A 50 -32.35 -7.70 25.04
CA PRO A 50 -33.50 -8.55 25.28
C PRO A 50 -33.14 -9.66 26.28
N ARG A 51 -34.16 -10.23 26.92
CA ARG A 51 -34.03 -11.31 27.90
C ARG A 51 -33.34 -12.56 27.33
N VAL A 52 -33.58 -12.82 26.05
CA VAL A 52 -32.99 -13.92 25.29
C VAL A 52 -32.67 -13.39 23.89
N PHE A 53 -31.47 -13.67 23.40
CA PHE A 53 -31.06 -13.37 22.03
C PHE A 53 -30.22 -14.49 21.45
N ILE A 54 -30.16 -14.55 20.11
CA ILE A 54 -29.34 -15.49 19.36
C ILE A 54 -27.87 -15.07 19.47
N SER A 55 -26.99 -16.04 19.69
CA SER A 55 -25.54 -15.83 19.85
C SER A 55 -24.77 -16.99 19.24
N ASP A 56 -23.47 -16.82 19.10
CA ASP A 56 -22.54 -17.91 18.75
C ASP A 56 -22.93 -18.75 17.50
N PRO A 57 -23.12 -18.13 16.33
CA PRO A 57 -23.45 -18.84 15.11
C PRO A 57 -22.28 -19.72 14.65
N GLU A 58 -22.61 -20.90 14.12
CA GLU A 58 -21.69 -21.88 13.57
C GLU A 58 -22.23 -22.51 12.29
N ILE A 59 -21.34 -22.91 11.40
CA ILE A 59 -21.69 -23.64 10.18
C ILE A 59 -20.61 -24.67 9.82
N LEU A 60 -21.02 -25.82 9.30
CA LEU A 60 -20.14 -26.90 8.86
C LEU A 60 -20.73 -27.61 7.64
N VAL A 61 -19.93 -27.76 6.59
CA VAL A 61 -20.21 -28.59 5.43
C VAL A 61 -19.61 -29.97 5.65
N LEU A 62 -20.47 -30.98 5.81
CA LEU A 62 -20.04 -32.36 5.98
C LEU A 62 -19.50 -32.93 4.66
N SER A 63 -18.62 -33.91 4.77
CA SER A 63 -18.03 -34.66 3.65
C SER A 63 -19.05 -35.28 2.68
N ASN A 64 -20.29 -35.50 3.13
CA ASN A 64 -21.39 -35.99 2.30
C ASN A 64 -22.22 -34.89 1.59
N GLY A 65 -21.86 -33.62 1.77
CA GLY A 65 -22.55 -32.44 1.22
C GLY A 65 -23.74 -31.92 2.04
N THR A 66 -23.99 -32.48 3.23
CA THR A 66 -24.99 -31.97 4.19
C THR A 66 -24.42 -30.78 4.95
N TYR A 67 -25.23 -29.75 5.18
CA TYR A 67 -24.82 -28.61 5.99
C TYR A 67 -25.42 -28.72 7.38
N LEU A 68 -24.62 -28.40 8.39
CA LEU A 68 -25.07 -28.16 9.74
C LEU A 68 -24.86 -26.69 10.07
N ALA A 69 -25.84 -26.09 10.74
CA ALA A 69 -25.71 -24.78 11.35
C ALA A 69 -26.12 -24.88 12.82
N ALA A 70 -25.56 -24.04 13.66
CA ALA A 70 -25.93 -24.00 15.07
C ALA A 70 -25.83 -22.58 15.62
N HIS A 71 -26.52 -22.32 16.72
CA HIS A 71 -26.32 -21.12 17.52
C HIS A 71 -26.63 -21.40 18.99
N ALA A 72 -26.08 -20.57 19.87
CA ALA A 72 -26.47 -20.56 21.28
C ALA A 72 -27.53 -19.48 21.56
N LEU A 73 -28.12 -19.55 22.75
CA LEU A 73 -28.94 -18.47 23.32
C LEU A 73 -28.18 -17.80 24.47
N ALA A 74 -28.20 -16.48 24.49
CA ALA A 74 -27.61 -15.65 25.54
C ALA A 74 -28.63 -14.67 26.12
N GLY A 75 -28.28 -14.03 27.23
CA GLY A 75 -29.14 -13.07 27.94
C GLY A 75 -29.69 -13.61 29.27
N ARG A 76 -30.23 -12.70 30.10
CA ARG A 76 -30.57 -12.94 31.52
C ARG A 76 -31.53 -14.12 31.76
N SER A 77 -32.35 -14.48 30.77
CA SER A 77 -33.34 -15.57 30.88
C SER A 77 -33.03 -16.77 29.97
N SER A 78 -31.86 -16.78 29.34
CA SER A 78 -31.45 -17.87 28.44
C SER A 78 -30.98 -19.13 29.18
N ASN A 79 -30.59 -18.98 30.46
CA ASN A 79 -29.86 -19.96 31.29
C ASN A 79 -28.37 -20.08 30.95
N SER A 80 -27.81 -19.18 30.14
CA SER A 80 -26.42 -19.22 29.66
C SER A 80 -25.38 -19.12 30.78
N ASP A 81 -25.67 -18.43 31.89
CA ASP A 81 -24.80 -18.32 33.07
C ASP A 81 -24.66 -19.65 33.84
N ASP A 82 -25.72 -20.47 33.87
CA ASP A 82 -25.74 -21.75 34.60
C ASP A 82 -25.35 -22.93 33.72
N SER A 83 -25.94 -23.00 32.53
CA SER A 83 -25.77 -24.09 31.57
C SER A 83 -26.30 -23.66 30.21
N GLY A 84 -25.37 -23.48 29.26
CA GLY A 84 -25.67 -23.08 27.88
C GLY A 84 -26.60 -24.01 27.13
N LYS A 85 -27.20 -23.49 26.08
CA LYS A 85 -28.05 -24.22 25.14
C LYS A 85 -27.61 -23.89 23.72
N THR A 86 -27.43 -24.93 22.90
CA THR A 86 -27.11 -24.78 21.47
C THR A 86 -28.12 -25.55 20.63
N THR A 87 -28.80 -24.86 19.72
CA THR A 87 -29.73 -25.48 18.77
C THR A 87 -29.00 -25.81 17.48
N VAL A 88 -29.28 -26.98 16.90
CA VAL A 88 -28.64 -27.49 15.68
C VAL A 88 -29.67 -27.62 14.56
N PHE A 89 -29.31 -27.13 13.38
CA PHE A 89 -30.10 -27.13 12.15
C PHE A 89 -29.36 -27.92 11.07
N ARG A 90 -30.10 -28.53 10.16
CA ARG A 90 -29.55 -29.28 9.04
C ARG A 90 -30.20 -28.90 7.72
N SER A 91 -29.37 -28.81 6.68
CA SER A 91 -29.79 -28.71 5.29
C SER A 91 -29.18 -29.83 4.46
N THR A 92 -30.00 -30.47 3.62
CA THR A 92 -29.56 -31.50 2.66
C THR A 92 -29.67 -31.03 1.21
N ASP A 93 -29.99 -29.75 0.99
CA ASP A 93 -30.23 -29.11 -0.31
C ASP A 93 -29.41 -27.83 -0.46
N LYS A 94 -28.21 -27.84 0.13
CA LYS A 94 -27.21 -26.77 0.05
C LYS A 94 -27.70 -25.42 0.58
N GLY A 95 -28.46 -25.45 1.67
CA GLY A 95 -28.96 -24.28 2.37
C GLY A 95 -30.25 -23.69 1.80
N SER A 96 -30.88 -24.35 0.81
CA SER A 96 -32.15 -23.89 0.24
C SER A 96 -33.31 -24.06 1.23
N SER A 97 -33.25 -25.10 2.07
CA SER A 97 -34.15 -25.31 3.20
C SER A 97 -33.40 -25.90 4.40
N TRP A 98 -33.93 -25.62 5.60
CA TRP A 98 -33.32 -26.00 6.87
C TRP A 98 -34.35 -26.67 7.77
N THR A 99 -33.89 -27.63 8.56
CA THR A 99 -34.68 -28.32 9.59
C THR A 99 -33.96 -28.19 10.93
N GLU A 100 -34.64 -27.66 11.94
CA GLU A 100 -34.20 -27.76 13.33
C GLU A 100 -34.20 -29.23 13.76
N LEU A 101 -33.07 -29.72 14.27
CA LEU A 101 -32.91 -31.11 14.70
C LEU A 101 -33.12 -31.26 16.21
N THR A 102 -32.35 -30.51 16.99
CA THR A 102 -32.27 -30.70 18.44
C THR A 102 -31.64 -29.50 19.14
N THR A 103 -31.93 -29.37 20.44
CA THR A 103 -31.23 -28.44 21.34
C THR A 103 -30.37 -29.23 22.32
N ILE A 104 -29.06 -28.97 22.29
CA ILE A 104 -28.08 -29.56 23.19
C ILE A 104 -27.98 -28.70 24.44
N HIS A 105 -28.18 -29.32 25.60
CA HIS A 105 -28.06 -28.66 26.90
C HIS A 105 -26.66 -28.85 27.51
N GLY A 106 -26.17 -27.81 28.19
CA GLY A 106 -24.87 -27.81 28.86
C GLY A 106 -23.70 -27.51 27.93
N ILE A 107 -23.96 -26.76 26.86
CA ILE A 107 -22.95 -26.25 25.94
C ILE A 107 -23.43 -24.95 25.30
N LEU A 108 -22.53 -23.96 25.19
CA LEU A 108 -22.65 -22.74 24.38
C LEU A 108 -21.26 -22.38 23.81
N ARG A 109 -21.18 -21.33 22.97
CA ARG A 109 -19.93 -20.97 22.27
C ARG A 109 -19.26 -22.16 21.60
N GLY A 110 -20.10 -23.03 21.05
CA GLY A 110 -19.68 -24.29 20.46
C GLY A 110 -19.03 -24.06 19.11
N SER A 111 -18.09 -24.93 18.73
CA SER A 111 -17.48 -24.97 17.41
C SER A 111 -17.60 -26.34 16.79
N LEU A 112 -18.10 -26.37 15.55
CA LEU A 112 -18.38 -27.59 14.82
C LEU A 112 -17.15 -28.08 14.06
N VAL A 113 -16.91 -29.39 14.07
CA VAL A 113 -15.89 -30.01 13.23
C VAL A 113 -16.28 -31.45 12.87
N GLU A 114 -16.08 -31.84 11.62
CA GLU A 114 -16.17 -33.23 11.20
C GLU A 114 -14.79 -33.89 11.35
N TYR A 115 -14.73 -35.02 12.06
CA TYR A 115 -13.53 -35.82 12.12
C TYR A 115 -13.86 -37.31 12.26
N GLY A 116 -13.19 -38.16 11.49
CA GLY A 116 -13.37 -39.62 11.56
C GLY A 116 -14.81 -40.09 11.29
N GLY A 117 -15.55 -39.36 10.43
CA GLY A 117 -16.96 -39.66 10.10
C GLY A 117 -17.97 -39.33 11.20
N ALA A 118 -17.56 -38.59 12.23
CA ALA A 118 -18.42 -38.08 13.28
C ALA A 118 -18.35 -36.54 13.34
N VAL A 119 -19.40 -35.93 13.85
CA VAL A 119 -19.45 -34.48 14.09
C VAL A 119 -19.19 -34.22 15.56
N TYR A 120 -18.33 -33.26 15.85
CA TYR A 120 -18.03 -32.80 17.19
C TYR A 120 -18.45 -31.35 17.36
N LEU A 121 -18.94 -31.02 18.55
CA LEU A 121 -19.23 -29.66 18.98
C LEU A 121 -18.41 -29.39 20.25
N LEU A 122 -17.46 -28.47 20.17
CA LEU A 122 -16.52 -28.12 21.24
C LEU A 122 -16.90 -26.76 21.79
N GLY A 123 -17.31 -26.66 23.05
CA GLY A 123 -17.81 -25.40 23.60
C GLY A 123 -17.61 -25.27 25.10
N SER A 124 -18.22 -24.26 25.69
CA SER A 124 -18.18 -24.00 27.13
C SER A 124 -19.47 -24.45 27.80
N LEU A 125 -19.39 -24.87 29.07
CA LEU A 125 -20.57 -25.22 29.86
C LEU A 125 -21.54 -24.03 30.00
N ASN A 126 -20.99 -22.83 30.25
CA ASN A 126 -21.72 -21.60 30.55
C ASN A 126 -20.91 -20.35 30.17
N ASP A 127 -21.52 -19.16 30.29
CA ASP A 127 -20.98 -17.89 29.80
C ASP A 127 -19.71 -17.42 30.54
N ASP A 128 -19.56 -17.81 31.80
CA ASP A 128 -18.37 -17.52 32.62
C ASP A 128 -17.13 -18.36 32.22
N GLY A 129 -17.28 -19.26 31.25
CA GLY A 129 -16.21 -20.16 30.83
C GLY A 129 -15.93 -21.28 31.85
N GLY A 130 -16.99 -21.76 32.52
CA GLY A 130 -16.99 -22.77 33.60
C GLY A 130 -16.53 -24.18 33.22
N GLY A 131 -15.78 -24.31 32.12
CA GLY A 131 -15.15 -25.54 31.65
C GLY A 131 -15.54 -25.90 30.22
N VAL A 132 -14.64 -26.57 29.50
CA VAL A 132 -14.87 -27.08 28.15
C VAL A 132 -15.74 -28.34 28.18
N VAL A 133 -16.68 -28.43 27.25
CA VAL A 133 -17.56 -29.58 27.02
C VAL A 133 -17.46 -29.97 25.56
N ILE A 134 -17.40 -31.28 25.30
CA ILE A 134 -17.37 -31.81 23.94
C ILE A 134 -18.56 -32.72 23.74
N CYS A 135 -19.34 -32.43 22.70
CA CYS A 135 -20.43 -33.26 22.24
C CYS A 135 -20.02 -33.98 20.95
N LYS A 136 -20.52 -35.20 20.74
CA LYS A 136 -20.28 -36.02 19.55
C LYS A 136 -21.58 -36.57 18.98
N SER A 137 -21.79 -36.38 17.68
CA SER A 137 -22.85 -37.00 16.88
C SER A 137 -22.25 -37.96 15.84
N THR A 138 -22.94 -39.07 15.59
CA THR A 138 -22.59 -40.06 14.55
C THR A 138 -23.70 -40.22 13.51
N ASP A 139 -24.69 -39.34 13.53
CA ASP A 139 -25.92 -39.38 12.74
C ASP A 139 -26.24 -38.00 12.13
N GLN A 140 -25.17 -37.26 11.76
CA GLN A 140 -25.24 -35.97 11.09
C GLN A 140 -26.06 -34.94 11.89
N GLY A 141 -25.74 -34.81 13.18
CA GLY A 141 -26.24 -33.77 14.07
C GLY A 141 -27.58 -34.06 14.75
N ASP A 142 -28.18 -35.24 14.56
CA ASP A 142 -29.51 -35.57 15.10
C ASP A 142 -29.44 -35.90 16.60
N THR A 143 -28.54 -36.80 17.00
CA THR A 143 -28.32 -37.15 18.40
C THR A 143 -26.87 -36.93 18.85
N TRP A 144 -26.71 -36.58 20.12
CA TRP A 144 -25.42 -36.17 20.69
C TRP A 144 -25.11 -36.89 22.00
N SER A 145 -23.92 -37.47 22.05
CA SER A 145 -23.27 -37.88 23.30
C SER A 145 -22.41 -36.74 23.84
N ARG A 146 -22.18 -36.68 25.15
CA ARG A 146 -21.51 -35.56 25.83
C ARG A 146 -20.40 -36.03 26.77
N SER A 147 -19.30 -35.29 26.83
CA SER A 147 -18.22 -35.49 27.79
C SER A 147 -18.61 -35.04 29.21
N ALA A 148 -17.76 -35.35 30.20
CA ALA A 148 -17.75 -34.56 31.43
C ALA A 148 -17.27 -33.12 31.13
N THR A 149 -17.59 -32.16 31.99
CA THR A 149 -17.01 -30.81 31.93
C THR A 149 -15.53 -30.91 32.29
N PHE A 150 -14.66 -30.50 31.38
CA PHE A 150 -13.22 -30.50 31.58
C PHE A 150 -12.81 -29.32 32.46
N ALA A 151 -11.80 -29.50 33.30
CA ALA A 151 -11.16 -28.45 34.09
C ALA A 151 -10.26 -27.52 33.24
N ILE A 152 -10.68 -27.29 32.00
CA ILE A 152 -10.09 -26.40 31.01
C ILE A 152 -11.04 -25.20 30.94
N SER A 153 -10.68 -24.10 31.58
CA SER A 153 -11.47 -22.85 31.57
C SER A 153 -10.95 -21.84 30.55
N GLY A 154 -11.81 -20.94 30.09
CA GLY A 154 -11.44 -19.86 29.16
C GLY A 154 -12.64 -19.43 28.34
N LEU A 155 -12.76 -18.14 28.05
CA LEU A 155 -13.79 -17.63 27.15
C LEU A 155 -13.42 -18.02 25.71
N ALA A 156 -13.89 -19.17 25.25
CA ALA A 156 -13.90 -19.53 23.84
C ALA A 156 -15.14 -18.92 23.17
N THR A 157 -15.07 -18.60 21.89
CA THR A 157 -16.21 -18.28 21.01
C THR A 157 -16.14 -19.19 19.79
N PRO A 158 -17.22 -19.28 18.99
CA PRO A 158 -17.17 -19.89 17.68
C PRO A 158 -15.90 -19.55 16.90
N ASN A 159 -15.13 -20.58 16.57
CA ASN A 159 -13.93 -20.58 15.75
C ASN A 159 -13.95 -21.84 14.88
N ASN A 160 -13.07 -21.92 13.88
CA ASN A 160 -12.95 -23.12 13.04
C ASN A 160 -11.87 -24.06 13.60
N PRO A 161 -12.23 -25.18 14.25
CA PRO A 161 -11.23 -26.13 14.74
C PRO A 161 -10.49 -26.75 13.56
N VAL A 162 -9.17 -26.86 13.64
CA VAL A 162 -8.35 -27.36 12.53
C VAL A 162 -7.54 -28.58 12.94
N VAL A 163 -7.32 -29.47 11.97
CA VAL A 163 -6.35 -30.56 12.12
C VAL A 163 -5.00 -30.09 11.60
N PHE A 164 -4.00 -30.04 12.48
CA PHE A 164 -2.65 -29.62 12.14
C PHE A 164 -1.62 -30.43 12.93
N ASN A 165 -0.59 -30.93 12.24
CA ASN A 165 0.45 -31.80 12.82
C ASN A 165 -0.09 -32.97 13.66
N GLY A 166 -1.10 -33.68 13.14
CA GLY A 166 -1.67 -34.88 13.78
C GLY A 166 -2.51 -34.60 15.03
N ARG A 167 -2.93 -33.35 15.25
CA ARG A 167 -3.78 -32.94 16.37
C ARG A 167 -4.96 -32.10 15.89
N LEU A 168 -6.10 -32.23 16.55
CA LEU A 168 -7.22 -31.30 16.44
C LEU A 168 -6.98 -30.13 17.39
N TRP A 169 -7.04 -28.91 16.89
CA TRP A 169 -6.80 -27.67 17.62
C TRP A 169 -8.05 -26.80 17.66
N SER A 170 -8.25 -26.09 18.76
CA SER A 170 -9.25 -25.03 18.88
C SER A 170 -8.77 -23.92 19.83
N ALA A 171 -9.36 -22.74 19.69
CA ALA A 171 -9.01 -21.55 20.45
C ALA A 171 -9.86 -21.42 21.72
N GLY A 172 -9.20 -21.09 22.83
CA GLY A 172 -9.79 -20.77 24.13
C GLY A 172 -9.54 -19.30 24.49
N GLY A 173 -10.04 -18.38 23.67
CA GLY A 173 -9.81 -16.94 23.80
C GLY A 173 -8.41 -16.54 23.33
N ARG A 174 -7.46 -16.41 24.26
CA ARG A 174 -6.04 -16.11 23.97
C ARG A 174 -5.13 -17.33 24.04
N SER A 175 -5.72 -18.51 24.25
CA SER A 175 -5.00 -19.77 24.50
C SER A 175 -5.39 -20.82 23.47
N SER A 176 -4.57 -21.87 23.32
CA SER A 176 -4.90 -23.04 22.51
C SER A 176 -5.18 -24.26 23.39
N PHE A 177 -6.03 -25.14 22.87
CA PHE A 177 -6.17 -26.50 23.38
C PHE A 177 -6.26 -27.48 22.22
N SER A 178 -5.67 -28.67 22.40
CA SER A 178 -5.63 -29.67 21.33
C SER A 178 -5.61 -31.10 21.83
N ALA A 179 -6.02 -32.03 20.98
CA ALA A 179 -5.96 -33.47 21.22
C ALA A 179 -5.35 -34.21 20.03
N PRO A 180 -4.57 -35.29 20.23
CA PRO A 180 -4.14 -36.16 19.13
C PRO A 180 -5.33 -36.69 18.36
N VAL A 181 -5.27 -36.71 17.04
CA VAL A 181 -6.44 -37.09 16.23
C VAL A 181 -6.90 -38.54 16.41
N GLU A 182 -5.99 -39.43 16.82
CA GLU A 182 -6.29 -40.83 17.14
C GLU A 182 -6.86 -41.05 18.56
N SER A 183 -7.02 -39.98 19.34
CA SER A 183 -7.48 -40.05 20.72
C SER A 183 -9.00 -40.01 20.86
N ASN A 184 -9.50 -40.37 22.05
CA ASN A 184 -10.92 -40.17 22.35
C ASN A 184 -11.16 -38.70 22.75
N PHE A 185 -11.74 -37.91 21.85
CA PHE A 185 -12.05 -36.50 22.13
C PHE A 185 -13.05 -36.30 23.29
N LEU A 186 -13.86 -37.29 23.67
CA LEU A 186 -14.76 -37.17 24.82
C LEU A 186 -14.05 -37.35 26.18
N ALA A 187 -12.77 -37.75 26.18
CA ALA A 187 -11.99 -37.93 27.40
C ALA A 187 -11.09 -36.72 27.65
N GLU A 188 -11.22 -36.11 28.83
CA GLU A 188 -10.41 -34.94 29.23
C GLU A 188 -8.90 -35.19 29.11
N ALA A 189 -8.44 -36.40 29.48
CA ALA A 189 -7.03 -36.78 29.43
C ALA A 189 -6.43 -36.78 28.02
N SER A 190 -7.25 -36.76 26.96
CA SER A 190 -6.80 -36.63 25.57
C SER A 190 -6.38 -35.20 25.23
N TRP A 191 -6.89 -34.22 25.98
CA TRP A 191 -6.73 -32.80 25.69
C TRP A 191 -5.53 -32.21 26.43
N THR A 192 -4.78 -31.40 25.71
CA THR A 192 -3.66 -30.62 26.22
C THR A 192 -4.03 -29.14 26.11
N LYS A 193 -4.04 -28.43 27.24
CA LYS A 193 -4.19 -26.97 27.29
C LYS A 193 -2.85 -26.34 27.62
N ARG A 194 -2.49 -25.26 26.93
CA ARG A 194 -1.40 -24.36 27.34
C ARG A 194 -1.94 -22.99 27.67
N ASN A 195 -1.24 -22.27 28.53
CA ASN A 195 -1.60 -20.90 28.83
C ASN A 195 -1.42 -20.04 27.56
N GLY A 196 -2.33 -19.09 27.37
CA GLY A 196 -2.19 -18.05 26.37
C GLY A 196 -1.22 -16.95 26.80
N PHE A 197 -1.08 -15.95 25.94
CA PHE A 197 -0.38 -14.71 26.26
C PHE A 197 -1.17 -13.85 27.28
N PRO A 198 -0.53 -12.90 28.02
CA PRO A 198 -1.16 -12.18 29.12
C PRO A 198 -2.31 -11.27 28.68
N ALA A 199 -3.10 -10.80 29.64
CA ALA A 199 -4.15 -9.80 29.38
C ALA A 199 -3.49 -8.46 28.99
N PRO A 200 -4.24 -7.46 28.48
CA PRO A 200 -3.67 -6.14 28.19
C PRO A 200 -2.75 -5.64 29.32
N GLN A 201 -1.57 -5.14 28.95
CA GLN A 201 -0.58 -4.57 29.87
C GLN A 201 -0.49 -3.05 29.65
N ASP A 202 0.01 -2.32 30.67
CA ASP A 202 0.10 -0.84 30.63
C ASP A 202 1.11 -0.31 29.60
N ASP A 203 2.08 -1.14 29.20
CA ASP A 203 3.14 -0.83 28.22
C ASP A 203 2.77 -1.20 26.78
N TRP A 204 1.59 -1.78 26.55
CA TRP A 204 1.06 -2.05 25.21
C TRP A 204 0.45 -0.78 24.60
N PRO A 205 0.09 -0.80 23.29
CA PRO A 205 -0.60 0.34 22.68
C PRO A 205 -1.78 0.81 23.55
N SER A 206 -1.75 2.11 23.88
CA SER A 206 -2.59 2.65 24.95
C SER A 206 -4.08 2.52 24.64
N GLY A 207 -4.88 2.13 25.64
CA GLY A 207 -6.35 2.13 25.56
C GLY A 207 -6.97 0.77 25.20
N ILE A 208 -6.18 -0.28 25.01
CA ILE A 208 -6.71 -1.65 24.80
C ILE A 208 -7.37 -2.17 26.08
N ALA A 209 -8.71 -2.14 26.09
CA ALA A 209 -9.50 -2.59 27.23
C ALA A 209 -9.76 -4.11 27.26
N PHE A 210 -9.75 -4.78 26.10
CA PHE A 210 -10.07 -6.21 26.00
C PHE A 210 -9.43 -6.87 24.77
N LEU A 211 -8.92 -8.09 24.98
CA LEU A 211 -8.38 -9.00 23.97
C LEU A 211 -8.91 -10.42 24.21
N GLY A 212 -9.56 -11.03 23.22
CA GLY A 212 -10.16 -12.36 23.37
C GLY A 212 -10.86 -12.86 22.11
N GLU A 213 -11.68 -13.90 22.24
CA GLU A 213 -12.48 -14.46 21.13
C GLU A 213 -11.65 -14.93 19.92
N GLY A 214 -10.48 -15.53 20.22
CA GLY A 214 -9.51 -15.98 19.22
C GLY A 214 -10.10 -16.88 18.14
N GLN A 215 -9.79 -16.54 16.89
CA GLN A 215 -9.92 -17.45 15.76
C GLN A 215 -8.64 -18.26 15.61
N LEU A 216 -8.72 -19.43 14.99
CA LEU A 216 -7.56 -20.30 14.80
C LEU A 216 -7.32 -20.49 13.30
N VAL A 217 -6.09 -20.26 12.85
CA VAL A 217 -5.71 -20.41 11.45
C VAL A 217 -4.48 -21.29 11.34
N ALA A 218 -4.56 -22.34 10.52
CA ALA A 218 -3.45 -23.23 10.24
C ALA A 218 -3.11 -23.19 8.76
N SER A 219 -1.89 -22.73 8.46
CA SER A 219 -1.31 -22.75 7.13
C SER A 219 -0.13 -23.73 7.11
N PRO A 220 0.02 -24.57 6.07
CA PRO A 220 1.20 -25.40 5.89
C PRO A 220 2.50 -24.57 5.82
N ASP A 221 2.43 -23.36 5.25
CA ASP A 221 3.60 -22.52 4.97
C ASP A 221 3.90 -21.54 6.11
N LEU A 222 2.85 -20.98 6.74
CA LEU A 222 3.02 -20.00 7.82
C LEU A 222 3.06 -20.66 9.21
N GLY A 223 2.37 -21.79 9.39
CA GLY A 223 2.21 -22.45 10.68
C GLY A 223 0.83 -22.24 11.31
N LEU A 224 0.77 -22.36 12.64
CA LEU A 224 -0.47 -22.32 13.41
C LEU A 224 -0.55 -21.03 14.23
N TYR A 225 -1.65 -20.29 14.09
CA TYR A 225 -1.85 -19.00 14.76
C TYR A 225 -3.20 -18.90 15.45
N ILE A 226 -3.25 -18.10 16.52
CA ILE A 226 -4.48 -17.64 17.15
C ILE A 226 -4.63 -16.15 16.87
N MET A 227 -5.82 -15.75 16.44
CA MET A 227 -6.19 -14.38 16.09
C MET A 227 -7.32 -13.83 16.96
N PRO A 228 -7.04 -13.38 18.20
CA PRO A 228 -8.00 -12.65 19.03
C PRO A 228 -8.35 -11.25 18.51
N LYS A 229 -9.60 -10.83 18.74
CA LYS A 229 -10.04 -9.45 18.47
C LYS A 229 -9.39 -8.46 19.44
N VAL A 230 -9.20 -7.23 18.99
CA VAL A 230 -8.81 -6.09 19.85
C VAL A 230 -10.00 -5.16 19.99
N LYS A 231 -10.63 -5.13 21.17
CA LYS A 231 -11.87 -4.35 21.35
C LYS A 231 -11.62 -2.86 21.14
N GLY A 232 -12.36 -2.26 20.21
CA GLY A 232 -12.32 -0.83 19.89
C GLY A 232 -11.24 -0.41 18.89
N TYR A 233 -10.44 -1.36 18.39
CA TYR A 233 -9.38 -1.08 17.41
C TYR A 233 -9.52 -1.99 16.19
N PRO A 234 -9.29 -1.50 14.96
CA PRO A 234 -9.38 -2.27 13.72
C PRO A 234 -8.19 -3.24 13.57
N TYR A 235 -7.84 -3.94 14.65
CA TYR A 235 -6.66 -4.77 14.78
C TYR A 235 -7.04 -6.17 15.27
N THR A 236 -6.16 -7.12 14.98
CA THR A 236 -6.11 -8.43 15.64
C THR A 236 -4.74 -8.63 16.27
N THR A 237 -4.64 -9.61 17.17
CA THR A 237 -3.35 -10.09 17.67
C THR A 237 -2.97 -11.35 16.91
N LEU A 238 -1.76 -11.43 16.37
CA LEU A 238 -1.30 -12.58 15.59
C LEU A 238 -0.35 -13.45 16.43
N ALA A 239 -0.90 -14.28 17.31
CA ALA A 239 -0.09 -15.08 18.24
C ALA A 239 0.25 -16.44 17.64
N ALA A 240 1.54 -16.73 17.46
CA ALA A 240 2.01 -18.02 16.94
C ALA A 240 1.84 -19.14 17.98
N VAL A 241 1.49 -20.34 17.51
CA VAL A 241 1.36 -21.56 18.32
C VAL A 241 2.43 -22.56 17.89
N ASP A 242 3.31 -22.92 18.80
CA ASP A 242 4.21 -24.06 18.60
C ASP A 242 3.39 -25.35 18.59
N ALA A 243 3.18 -25.93 17.41
CA ALA A 243 2.37 -27.13 17.23
C ALA A 243 2.92 -28.38 17.95
N SER A 244 4.19 -28.37 18.37
CA SER A 244 4.78 -29.49 19.12
C SER A 244 4.47 -29.43 20.62
N THR A 245 4.36 -28.24 21.19
CA THR A 245 4.17 -28.02 22.64
C THR A 245 2.79 -27.45 23.00
N GLY A 246 2.13 -26.80 22.04
CA GLY A 246 0.92 -25.99 22.18
C GLY A 246 1.16 -24.59 22.76
N LEU A 247 2.41 -24.19 23.01
CA LEU A 247 2.70 -22.89 23.60
C LEU A 247 2.35 -21.76 22.62
N VAL A 248 1.78 -20.69 23.17
CA VAL A 248 1.40 -19.48 22.43
C VAL A 248 2.44 -18.41 22.68
N SER A 249 3.05 -17.86 21.63
CA SER A 249 3.98 -16.73 21.68
C SER A 249 3.35 -15.50 21.04
N PHE A 250 3.56 -14.35 21.66
CA PHE A 250 3.03 -13.05 21.23
C PHE A 250 4.05 -11.97 21.58
N ASP A 251 4.41 -11.16 20.59
CA ASP A 251 5.26 -9.99 20.72
C ASP A 251 4.42 -8.70 20.53
N PRO A 252 4.17 -7.91 21.59
CA PRO A 252 3.33 -6.71 21.48
C PRO A 252 3.91 -5.62 20.58
N ASP A 253 5.19 -5.67 20.22
CA ASP A 253 5.80 -4.69 19.32
C ASP A 253 5.53 -5.02 17.85
N THR A 254 5.24 -6.29 17.51
CA THR A 254 5.12 -6.74 16.11
C THR A 254 3.86 -7.53 15.79
N ASP A 255 3.13 -8.04 16.78
CA ASP A 255 2.01 -8.96 16.57
C ASP A 255 0.63 -8.30 16.71
N PHE A 256 0.56 -6.97 16.84
CA PHE A 256 -0.67 -6.23 16.53
C PHE A 256 -0.75 -6.00 15.02
N VAL A 257 -1.76 -6.60 14.40
CA VAL A 257 -1.92 -6.60 12.94
C VAL A 257 -3.18 -5.85 12.56
N SER A 258 -3.07 -4.95 11.58
CA SER A 258 -4.23 -4.27 11.00
C SER A 258 -5.19 -5.27 10.36
N LEU A 259 -6.46 -5.21 10.76
CA LEU A 259 -7.52 -6.05 10.23
C LEU A 259 -8.84 -5.27 10.27
N PRO A 260 -9.27 -4.65 9.16
CA PRO A 260 -10.48 -3.85 9.11
C PRO A 260 -11.70 -4.59 9.68
N GLY A 261 -12.37 -3.99 10.66
CA GLY A 261 -13.57 -4.56 11.27
C GLY A 261 -13.33 -5.60 12.37
N ALA A 262 -12.09 -5.79 12.80
CA ALA A 262 -11.72 -6.74 13.86
C ALA A 262 -11.88 -6.19 15.28
N GLU A 263 -12.49 -5.01 15.47
CA GLU A 263 -12.90 -4.56 16.80
C GLU A 263 -13.97 -5.50 17.41
N LYS A 264 -14.63 -6.28 16.54
CA LYS A 264 -15.70 -7.24 16.82
C LYS A 264 -15.18 -8.67 16.63
N LYS A 265 -15.97 -9.66 17.07
CA LYS A 265 -15.70 -11.06 16.69
C LYS A 265 -15.85 -11.19 15.18
N PHE A 266 -14.83 -11.76 14.56
CA PHE A 266 -14.78 -12.15 13.16
C PHE A 266 -14.63 -13.68 13.05
N GLY A 267 -14.91 -14.25 11.87
CA GLY A 267 -14.58 -15.63 11.54
C GLY A 267 -13.30 -15.68 10.72
N ALA A 268 -12.47 -16.72 10.88
CA ALA A 268 -11.25 -16.90 10.08
C ALA A 268 -11.00 -18.38 9.73
N ALA A 269 -10.45 -18.61 8.54
CA ALA A 269 -9.97 -19.93 8.11
C ALA A 269 -8.88 -19.80 7.04
N TYR A 270 -8.05 -20.83 6.90
CA TYR A 270 -7.13 -20.97 5.77
C TYR A 270 -7.76 -21.80 4.66
N ASP A 271 -7.63 -21.34 3.42
CA ASP A 271 -8.08 -22.06 2.23
C ASP A 271 -6.88 -22.58 1.43
N ALA A 272 -6.67 -23.89 1.47
CA ALA A 272 -5.54 -24.54 0.80
C ALA A 272 -5.60 -24.48 -0.74
N VAL A 273 -6.75 -24.15 -1.34
CA VAL A 273 -6.90 -24.05 -2.80
C VAL A 273 -6.31 -22.75 -3.32
N SER A 274 -6.57 -21.64 -2.64
CA SER A 274 -6.01 -20.32 -2.98
C SER A 274 -4.64 -20.07 -2.34
N GLY A 275 -4.30 -20.79 -1.27
CA GLY A 275 -3.11 -20.53 -0.47
C GLY A 275 -3.25 -19.32 0.46
N LYS A 276 -4.48 -18.82 0.68
CA LYS A 276 -4.76 -17.62 1.48
C LYS A 276 -5.58 -17.95 2.73
N ALA A 277 -5.42 -17.10 3.75
CA ALA A 277 -6.38 -17.00 4.83
C ALA A 277 -7.52 -16.06 4.44
N TYR A 278 -8.72 -16.36 4.90
CA TYR A 278 -9.92 -15.53 4.72
C TYR A 278 -10.52 -15.17 6.07
N VAL A 279 -11.06 -13.95 6.14
CA VAL A 279 -11.76 -13.41 7.30
C VAL A 279 -13.12 -12.85 6.85
N LEU A 280 -14.13 -13.04 7.69
CA LEU A 280 -15.38 -12.27 7.63
C LEU A 280 -15.46 -11.35 8.85
N SER A 281 -15.36 -10.04 8.61
CA SER A 281 -15.34 -9.00 9.65
C SER A 281 -16.37 -7.90 9.38
N ASN A 282 -16.41 -6.89 10.25
CA ASN A 282 -17.33 -5.77 10.13
C ASN A 282 -16.61 -4.42 10.00
N PRO A 283 -16.01 -4.06 8.84
CA PRO A 283 -15.34 -2.76 8.67
C PRO A 283 -16.30 -1.60 8.94
N ILE A 284 -15.78 -0.51 9.50
CA ILE A 284 -16.56 0.72 9.73
C ILE A 284 -16.33 1.62 8.52
N LEU A 285 -17.41 1.95 7.80
CA LEU A 285 -17.30 2.87 6.66
C LEU A 285 -17.06 4.30 7.15
N PRO A 286 -16.36 5.16 6.38
CA PRO A 286 -16.03 6.53 6.80
C PRO A 286 -17.24 7.37 7.26
N ILE A 287 -18.42 7.14 6.67
CA ILE A 287 -19.66 7.84 7.05
C ILE A 287 -20.09 7.54 8.50
N HIS A 288 -19.65 6.42 9.08
CA HIS A 288 -20.06 5.91 10.38
C HIS A 288 -19.03 6.14 11.49
N GLU A 289 -17.80 6.57 11.15
CA GLU A 289 -16.69 6.73 12.11
C GLU A 289 -16.99 7.73 13.23
N ASN A 290 -17.83 8.73 12.96
CA ASN A 290 -18.18 9.80 13.88
C ASN A 290 -19.64 9.75 14.37
N SER A 291 -20.29 8.58 14.29
CA SER A 291 -21.68 8.37 14.72
C SER A 291 -21.91 8.60 16.23
N GLY A 292 -20.85 8.60 17.04
CA GLY A 292 -20.94 8.67 18.51
C GLY A 292 -21.24 7.32 19.17
N ILE A 293 -21.38 6.26 18.38
CA ILE A 293 -21.54 4.89 18.83
C ILE A 293 -20.15 4.28 19.07
N ALA A 294 -20.02 3.43 20.09
CA ALA A 294 -18.78 2.70 20.32
C ALA A 294 -18.42 1.85 19.08
N LEU A 295 -17.18 1.93 18.59
CA LEU A 295 -16.77 1.29 17.34
C LEU A 295 -16.98 -0.24 17.33
N ASP A 296 -16.86 -0.90 18.49
CA ASP A 296 -17.13 -2.34 18.64
C ASP A 296 -18.63 -2.72 18.62
N MET A 297 -19.52 -1.72 18.57
CA MET A 297 -20.97 -1.88 18.48
C MET A 297 -21.53 -1.67 17.06
N ILE A 298 -20.81 -0.96 16.18
CA ILE A 298 -21.23 -0.71 14.79
C ILE A 298 -21.03 -2.00 13.96
N ARG A 299 -22.11 -2.64 13.51
CA ARG A 299 -22.08 -4.01 12.92
C ARG A 299 -22.84 -4.13 11.60
N ASN A 300 -23.22 -3.01 11.03
CA ASN A 300 -24.07 -2.89 9.84
C ASN A 300 -23.36 -3.23 8.52
N THR A 301 -22.04 -3.37 8.52
CA THR A 301 -21.24 -3.74 7.33
C THR A 301 -20.60 -5.10 7.55
N ALA A 302 -20.69 -6.01 6.59
CA ALA A 302 -20.02 -7.31 6.58
C ALA A 302 -19.15 -7.44 5.33
N ALA A 303 -17.86 -7.73 5.51
CA ALA A 303 -16.90 -7.80 4.40
C ALA A 303 -16.10 -9.11 4.41
N LEU A 304 -15.72 -9.56 3.21
CA LEU A 304 -14.76 -10.63 2.99
C LEU A 304 -13.37 -10.02 2.87
N LEU A 305 -12.44 -10.52 3.67
CA LEU A 305 -11.04 -10.13 3.65
C LEU A 305 -10.16 -11.35 3.34
N SER A 306 -9.01 -11.14 2.72
CA SER A 306 -8.01 -12.19 2.51
C SER A 306 -6.59 -11.73 2.82
N SER A 307 -5.73 -12.69 3.16
CA SER A 307 -4.31 -12.45 3.41
C SER A 307 -3.48 -13.66 3.00
N SER A 308 -2.28 -13.40 2.47
CA SER A 308 -1.30 -14.45 2.12
C SER A 308 -0.27 -14.70 3.22
N ASP A 309 -0.15 -13.80 4.20
CA ASP A 309 0.88 -13.81 5.25
C ASP A 309 0.31 -13.60 6.67
N LEU A 310 -1.02 -13.46 6.80
CA LEU A 310 -1.77 -13.13 8.02
C LEU A 310 -1.51 -11.73 8.59
N ARG A 311 -0.69 -10.92 7.93
CA ARG A 311 -0.29 -9.58 8.35
C ARG A 311 -0.92 -8.50 7.47
N ASN A 312 -0.87 -8.71 6.15
CA ASN A 312 -1.42 -7.78 5.17
C ASN A 312 -2.79 -8.29 4.71
N TRP A 313 -3.84 -7.54 5.05
CA TRP A 313 -5.23 -7.93 4.82
C TRP A 313 -5.89 -7.05 3.76
N ASN A 314 -6.31 -7.67 2.67
CA ASN A 314 -7.07 -7.03 1.62
C ASN A 314 -8.56 -7.18 1.89
N VAL A 315 -9.31 -6.08 1.84
CA VAL A 315 -10.77 -6.14 1.71
C VAL A 315 -11.07 -6.55 0.26
N GLU A 316 -11.72 -7.70 0.09
CA GLU A 316 -12.02 -8.26 -1.24
C GLU A 316 -13.39 -7.80 -1.73
N ARG A 317 -14.36 -7.66 -0.81
CA ARG A 317 -15.73 -7.27 -1.11
C ARG A 317 -16.54 -6.94 0.15
N ILE A 318 -17.40 -5.92 0.10
CA ILE A 318 -18.51 -5.75 1.05
C ILE A 318 -19.67 -6.65 0.61
N VAL A 319 -20.04 -7.59 1.47
CA VAL A 319 -21.02 -8.64 1.18
C VAL A 319 -22.44 -8.17 1.50
N ILE A 320 -22.61 -7.55 2.67
CA ILE A 320 -23.89 -7.06 3.18
C ILE A 320 -23.64 -5.71 3.86
N TYR A 321 -24.53 -4.76 3.62
CA TYR A 321 -24.53 -3.45 4.25
C TYR A 321 -25.96 -3.06 4.61
N SER A 322 -26.14 -2.38 5.75
CA SER A 322 -27.34 -1.64 6.11
C SER A 322 -27.00 -0.20 6.50
N THR A 323 -27.88 0.73 6.18
CA THR A 323 -27.76 2.15 6.55
C THR A 323 -27.93 2.43 8.04
N ASP A 324 -28.58 1.55 8.81
CA ASP A 324 -28.72 1.73 10.26
C ASP A 324 -27.50 1.15 11.00
N GLU A 325 -26.59 2.02 11.45
CA GLU A 325 -25.38 1.62 12.16
C GLU A 325 -25.57 1.24 13.63
N GLU A 326 -26.72 1.60 14.22
CA GLU A 326 -27.01 1.39 15.63
C GLU A 326 -27.74 0.06 15.86
N GLN A 327 -28.83 -0.16 15.13
CA GLN A 327 -29.79 -1.25 15.36
C GLN A 327 -29.50 -2.49 14.52
N ASP A 328 -29.10 -2.30 13.27
CA ASP A 328 -28.80 -3.42 12.38
C ASP A 328 -27.39 -3.97 12.61
N GLY A 329 -27.26 -5.30 12.52
CA GLY A 329 -25.96 -5.93 12.74
C GLY A 329 -25.83 -7.33 12.16
N PHE A 330 -24.70 -7.57 11.51
CA PHE A 330 -24.31 -8.87 10.95
C PHE A 330 -23.09 -9.39 11.70
N GLY A 331 -23.32 -9.95 12.89
CA GLY A 331 -22.27 -10.25 13.84
C GLY A 331 -21.80 -11.69 13.81
N TYR A 332 -20.59 -11.88 14.35
CA TYR A 332 -20.07 -13.20 14.73
C TYR A 332 -20.00 -14.21 13.58
N MET A 333 -20.00 -13.75 12.34
CA MET A 333 -20.03 -14.60 11.15
C MET A 333 -19.02 -15.74 11.28
N ASN A 334 -19.47 -16.97 11.06
CA ASN A 334 -18.59 -18.10 10.85
C ASN A 334 -18.92 -18.76 9.51
N PHE A 335 -17.92 -19.41 8.92
CA PHE A 335 -18.03 -19.88 7.55
C PHE A 335 -17.29 -21.19 7.33
N ASP A 336 -17.73 -21.89 6.27
CA ASP A 336 -17.08 -23.06 5.71
C ASP A 336 -17.15 -23.00 4.16
N VAL A 337 -16.51 -23.94 3.45
CA VAL A 337 -16.36 -23.91 2.00
C VAL A 337 -17.04 -25.13 1.35
N ASP A 338 -18.00 -24.87 0.45
CA ASP A 338 -18.54 -25.89 -0.48
C ASP A 338 -18.02 -25.61 -1.90
N GLY A 339 -16.94 -26.31 -2.27
CA GLY A 339 -16.30 -26.17 -3.58
C GLY A 339 -15.75 -24.76 -3.83
N SER A 340 -16.38 -24.00 -4.71
CA SER A 340 -16.00 -22.60 -4.99
C SER A 340 -16.74 -21.56 -4.15
N ASN A 341 -17.72 -21.97 -3.35
CA ASN A 341 -18.57 -21.07 -2.58
C ASN A 341 -18.18 -21.07 -1.11
N MET A 342 -18.27 -19.90 -0.47
CA MET A 342 -18.21 -19.77 0.98
C MET A 342 -19.64 -19.75 1.52
N VAL A 343 -19.94 -20.61 2.49
CA VAL A 343 -21.23 -20.68 3.19
C VAL A 343 -21.08 -20.08 4.58
N ILE A 344 -22.05 -19.28 5.01
CA ILE A 344 -21.91 -18.42 6.19
C ILE A 344 -23.13 -18.59 7.09
N ALA A 345 -22.90 -18.71 8.39
CA ALA A 345 -23.90 -18.48 9.42
C ALA A 345 -23.57 -17.18 10.16
N ALA A 346 -24.56 -16.31 10.32
CA ALA A 346 -24.42 -15.03 11.01
C ALA A 346 -25.50 -14.87 12.08
N ARG A 347 -25.13 -14.25 13.20
CA ARG A 347 -26.14 -13.73 14.12
C ARG A 347 -26.54 -12.35 13.59
N THR A 348 -27.84 -12.17 13.37
CA THR A 348 -28.36 -10.98 12.68
C THR A 348 -29.31 -10.24 13.60
N ALA A 349 -29.02 -8.98 13.87
CA ALA A 349 -29.94 -8.02 14.45
C ALA A 349 -30.58 -7.27 13.28
N PHE A 350 -31.88 -7.47 13.08
CA PHE A 350 -32.61 -6.83 11.99
C PHE A 350 -34.11 -6.75 12.30
N PRO A 351 -34.83 -5.72 11.83
CA PRO A 351 -36.27 -5.60 12.05
C PRO A 351 -37.06 -6.73 11.39
N VAL A 352 -38.01 -7.29 12.15
CA VAL A 352 -38.97 -8.30 11.71
C VAL A 352 -40.38 -7.88 12.14
N GLY A 353 -41.16 -7.36 11.19
CA GLY A 353 -42.50 -6.83 11.50
C GLY A 353 -42.41 -5.63 12.44
N SER A 354 -42.88 -5.77 13.68
CA SER A 354 -42.76 -4.74 14.73
C SER A 354 -41.60 -4.98 15.70
N ASP A 355 -40.91 -6.11 15.59
CA ASP A 355 -39.78 -6.46 16.44
C ASP A 355 -38.51 -5.86 15.84
N ASP A 356 -37.98 -4.84 16.51
CA ASP A 356 -36.80 -4.10 16.09
C ASP A 356 -35.72 -4.14 17.20
N PRO A 357 -34.51 -4.68 16.94
CA PRO A 357 -33.45 -4.73 17.95
C PRO A 357 -33.02 -3.34 18.41
N GLU A 358 -32.78 -3.15 19.72
CA GLU A 358 -32.26 -1.88 20.22
C GLU A 358 -30.80 -1.63 19.81
N ARG A 359 -30.08 -2.66 19.36
CA ARG A 359 -28.67 -2.57 18.92
C ARG A 359 -28.20 -3.75 18.08
N GLY A 360 -27.29 -3.49 17.14
CA GLY A 360 -26.70 -4.46 16.22
C GLY A 360 -25.90 -5.60 16.87
N HIS A 361 -25.58 -5.49 18.17
CA HIS A 361 -24.90 -6.55 18.92
C HIS A 361 -25.85 -7.69 19.32
N ASP A 362 -27.09 -7.38 19.71
CA ASP A 362 -28.02 -8.32 20.34
C ASP A 362 -29.05 -8.82 19.33
N SER A 363 -28.69 -9.89 18.63
CA SER A 363 -29.44 -10.41 17.49
C SER A 363 -30.71 -11.19 17.84
N ASN A 364 -31.76 -10.94 17.06
CA ASN A 364 -33.00 -11.72 17.06
C ASN A 364 -33.01 -12.87 16.04
N LEU A 365 -32.02 -12.97 15.15
CA LEU A 365 -32.04 -13.92 14.03
C LEU A 365 -30.73 -14.73 13.92
N LEU A 366 -30.85 -15.99 13.46
CA LEU A 366 -29.78 -16.74 12.82
C LEU A 366 -30.04 -16.72 11.31
N THR A 367 -29.07 -16.26 10.52
CA THR A 367 -29.19 -16.19 9.06
C THR A 367 -28.09 -16.95 8.34
N PHE A 368 -28.41 -17.45 7.14
CA PHE A 368 -27.53 -18.16 6.24
C PHE A 368 -27.28 -17.35 4.95
N HIS A 369 -26.02 -17.32 4.53
CA HIS A 369 -25.57 -16.60 3.33
C HIS A 369 -24.58 -17.43 2.52
N VAL A 370 -24.42 -17.07 1.24
CA VAL A 370 -23.44 -17.66 0.33
C VAL A 370 -22.68 -16.58 -0.41
N ILE A 371 -21.35 -16.64 -0.41
CA ILE A 371 -20.51 -15.86 -1.32
C ILE A 371 -20.08 -16.80 -2.46
N PRO A 372 -20.66 -16.64 -3.66
CA PRO A 372 -20.29 -17.49 -4.79
C PRO A 372 -18.88 -17.15 -5.29
N ASN A 373 -18.09 -18.17 -5.62
CA ASN A 373 -16.74 -18.00 -6.17
C ASN A 373 -15.86 -17.04 -5.35
N PHE A 374 -15.91 -17.14 -4.02
CA PHE A 374 -15.31 -16.16 -3.09
C PHE A 374 -13.81 -15.90 -3.33
N ARG A 375 -13.08 -16.86 -3.90
CA ARG A 375 -11.66 -16.73 -4.24
C ARG A 375 -11.38 -15.68 -5.34
N ASN A 376 -12.40 -15.34 -6.12
CA ASN A 376 -12.35 -14.29 -7.14
C ASN A 376 -13.36 -13.17 -6.83
N ALA A 377 -13.77 -13.03 -5.56
CA ALA A 377 -14.59 -11.91 -5.16
C ALA A 377 -13.83 -10.60 -5.43
N ALA A 378 -14.56 -9.58 -5.87
CA ALA A 378 -14.03 -8.25 -6.12
C ALA A 378 -15.15 -7.22 -5.86
N PRO A 379 -14.81 -5.97 -5.53
CA PRO A 379 -15.80 -4.94 -5.29
C PRO A 379 -16.49 -4.49 -6.59
N ASP A 380 -17.82 -4.34 -6.56
CA ASP A 380 -18.65 -3.79 -7.64
C ASP A 380 -19.01 -2.33 -7.32
N HIS A 381 -18.14 -1.41 -7.73
CA HIS A 381 -18.31 0.01 -7.45
C HIS A 381 -19.19 0.73 -8.48
N VAL A 382 -20.00 1.68 -7.98
CA VAL A 382 -20.85 2.54 -8.79
C VAL A 382 -20.78 3.99 -8.31
N LEU A 383 -20.71 4.93 -9.24
CA LEU A 383 -20.83 6.35 -8.95
C LEU A 383 -22.27 6.83 -9.15
N LYS A 384 -22.72 7.72 -8.27
CA LYS A 384 -24.04 8.38 -8.34
C LYS A 384 -23.88 9.87 -8.06
N LEU A 385 -24.64 10.69 -8.77
CA LEU A 385 -24.76 12.13 -8.45
C LEU A 385 -25.56 12.31 -7.16
N SER A 386 -25.08 13.17 -6.27
CA SER A 386 -25.78 13.55 -5.04
C SER A 386 -25.59 15.04 -4.76
N GLY A 387 -26.51 15.86 -5.28
CA GLY A 387 -26.41 17.32 -5.19
C GLY A 387 -25.17 17.84 -5.94
N GLU A 388 -24.25 18.47 -5.21
CA GLU A 388 -22.98 18.97 -5.75
C GLU A 388 -21.85 17.93 -5.71
N ASN A 389 -22.11 16.73 -5.18
CA ASN A 389 -21.11 15.68 -5.00
C ASN A 389 -21.32 14.53 -5.99
N VAL A 390 -20.23 13.81 -6.25
CA VAL A 390 -20.26 12.49 -6.90
C VAL A 390 -19.86 11.47 -5.85
N LEU A 391 -20.79 10.62 -5.45
CA LEU A 391 -20.59 9.64 -4.39
C LEU A 391 -20.25 8.27 -4.98
N ARG A 392 -19.29 7.59 -4.35
CA ARG A 392 -18.92 6.20 -4.63
C ARG A 392 -19.71 5.27 -3.72
N TYR A 393 -20.24 4.20 -4.29
CA TYR A 393 -20.88 3.11 -3.57
C TYR A 393 -20.30 1.76 -4.00
N GLU A 394 -20.36 0.77 -3.13
CA GLU A 394 -20.23 -0.64 -3.49
C GLU A 394 -21.60 -1.32 -3.48
N LYS A 395 -21.92 -2.09 -4.54
CA LYS A 395 -23.14 -2.89 -4.56
C LYS A 395 -23.00 -4.10 -3.66
N THR A 396 -23.91 -4.23 -2.71
CA THR A 396 -23.98 -5.38 -1.80
C THR A 396 -25.21 -6.24 -2.09
N ASN A 397 -25.43 -7.29 -1.28
CA ASN A 397 -26.61 -8.13 -1.40
C ASN A 397 -27.90 -7.50 -0.83
N TYR A 398 -27.81 -6.34 -0.14
CA TYR A 398 -28.96 -5.66 0.46
C TYR A 398 -29.02 -4.18 0.06
N GLU A 399 -28.28 -3.30 0.74
CA GLU A 399 -28.16 -1.88 0.39
C GLU A 399 -26.78 -1.57 -0.19
N ASP A 400 -26.70 -0.58 -1.08
CA ASP A 400 -25.42 -0.13 -1.62
C ASP A 400 -24.61 0.57 -0.51
N ALA A 401 -23.40 0.10 -0.24
CA ALA A 401 -22.52 0.62 0.80
C ALA A 401 -21.87 1.95 0.35
N PRO A 402 -22.08 3.08 1.06
CA PRO A 402 -21.47 4.34 0.71
C PRO A 402 -19.99 4.35 1.08
N LEU A 403 -19.13 4.67 0.11
CA LEU A 403 -17.68 4.78 0.29
C LEU A 403 -17.19 6.24 0.36
N GLY A 404 -18.13 7.20 0.35
CA GLY A 404 -17.84 8.63 0.40
C GLY A 404 -17.74 9.30 -0.97
N ASP A 405 -17.12 10.48 -1.00
CA ASP A 405 -16.93 11.25 -2.23
C ASP A 405 -15.94 10.53 -3.17
N PHE A 406 -16.31 10.45 -4.45
CA PHE A 406 -15.41 9.99 -5.50
C PHE A 406 -14.37 11.06 -5.86
N ALA A 407 -14.80 12.30 -6.05
CA ALA A 407 -13.88 13.38 -6.42
C ALA A 407 -13.09 13.81 -5.18
N LEU A 408 -11.89 13.26 -5.02
CA LEU A 408 -11.08 13.47 -3.81
C LEU A 408 -10.49 14.88 -3.79
N GLY A 409 -10.76 15.63 -2.72
CA GLY A 409 -10.31 17.00 -2.52
C GLY A 409 -11.43 18.03 -2.63
N SER A 410 -11.12 19.30 -2.39
CA SER A 410 -12.11 20.38 -2.33
C SER A 410 -12.03 21.37 -3.50
N THR A 411 -11.03 21.25 -4.36
CA THR A 411 -10.76 22.25 -5.41
C THR A 411 -10.11 21.59 -6.63
N PHE A 412 -10.74 21.75 -7.79
CA PHE A 412 -10.37 21.16 -9.08
C PHE A 412 -10.17 22.30 -10.09
N ALA A 413 -8.93 22.49 -10.54
CA ALA A 413 -8.54 23.63 -11.37
C ALA A 413 -8.96 25.00 -10.80
N GLY A 414 -8.72 25.21 -9.50
CA GLY A 414 -8.92 26.50 -8.83
C GLY A 414 -10.35 26.80 -8.35
N ALA A 415 -11.32 25.92 -8.58
CA ALA A 415 -12.67 26.04 -8.01
C ALA A 415 -13.20 24.71 -7.50
N ALA A 416 -14.15 24.73 -6.57
CA ALA A 416 -14.86 23.53 -6.10
C ALA A 416 -15.63 22.85 -7.24
N LEU A 417 -16.04 21.60 -7.03
CA LEU A 417 -17.01 20.93 -7.90
C LEU A 417 -18.34 21.71 -7.81
N THR A 418 -19.00 21.97 -8.94
CA THR A 418 -20.23 22.77 -8.97
C THR A 418 -21.18 22.25 -10.04
N SER A 419 -22.37 21.83 -9.62
CA SER A 419 -23.44 21.35 -10.51
C SER A 419 -22.97 20.28 -11.53
N PRO A 420 -22.40 19.15 -11.05
CA PRO A 420 -22.08 18.01 -11.92
C PRO A 420 -23.37 17.45 -12.53
N ASP A 421 -23.39 17.25 -13.85
CA ASP A 421 -24.58 16.79 -14.59
C ASP A 421 -24.31 15.57 -15.47
N GLY A 422 -23.06 15.08 -15.52
CA GLY A 422 -22.73 13.83 -16.18
C GLY A 422 -21.36 13.30 -15.83
N PHE A 423 -21.18 11.99 -15.97
CA PHE A 423 -19.88 11.34 -15.86
C PHE A 423 -19.70 10.23 -16.91
N GLY A 424 -18.46 9.90 -17.22
CA GLY A 424 -18.09 8.88 -18.18
C GLY A 424 -16.77 8.22 -17.79
N LYS A 425 -16.56 6.98 -18.23
CA LYS A 425 -15.35 6.20 -17.93
C LYS A 425 -14.63 5.81 -19.22
N ALA A 426 -13.31 6.00 -19.25
CA ALA A 426 -12.47 5.57 -20.37
C ALA A 426 -12.04 4.11 -20.23
N SER A 427 -11.46 3.53 -21.28
CA SER A 427 -11.07 2.11 -21.28
C SER A 427 -9.91 1.77 -20.34
N ASN A 428 -9.16 2.78 -19.90
CA ASN A 428 -8.09 2.65 -18.90
C ASN A 428 -8.61 2.80 -17.45
N GLY A 429 -9.91 3.01 -17.25
CA GLY A 429 -10.51 3.20 -15.93
C GLY A 429 -10.67 4.65 -15.49
N ASP A 430 -10.05 5.61 -16.19
CA ASP A 430 -10.17 7.03 -15.86
C ASP A 430 -11.62 7.53 -15.94
N VAL A 431 -11.97 8.45 -15.05
CA VAL A 431 -13.31 9.02 -14.96
C VAL A 431 -13.29 10.49 -15.33
N TYR A 432 -14.29 10.89 -16.11
CA TYR A 432 -14.52 12.27 -16.48
C TYR A 432 -15.83 12.73 -15.86
N ILE A 433 -15.83 13.88 -15.20
CA ILE A 433 -17.02 14.54 -14.66
C ILE A 433 -17.26 15.81 -15.47
N HIS A 434 -18.45 15.94 -16.04
CA HIS A 434 -18.93 17.14 -16.71
C HIS A 434 -19.76 17.99 -15.74
N GLU A 435 -19.49 19.28 -15.73
CA GLU A 435 -20.28 20.27 -15.02
C GLU A 435 -21.12 21.07 -16.01
N SER A 436 -22.32 21.46 -15.60
CA SER A 436 -23.22 22.30 -16.42
C SER A 436 -22.62 23.66 -16.85
N GLY A 437 -21.57 24.12 -16.15
CA GLY A 437 -20.76 25.29 -16.52
C GLY A 437 -19.78 25.05 -17.68
N GLY A 438 -19.69 23.82 -18.20
CA GLY A 438 -18.87 23.42 -19.33
C GLY A 438 -17.48 22.89 -18.98
N ARG A 439 -17.09 22.85 -17.69
CA ARG A 439 -15.82 22.22 -17.29
C ARG A 439 -15.93 20.70 -17.39
N ILE A 440 -14.87 20.07 -17.89
CA ILE A 440 -14.70 18.62 -17.84
C ILE A 440 -13.48 18.32 -16.98
N LEU A 441 -13.72 17.66 -15.86
CA LEU A 441 -12.73 17.28 -14.87
C LEU A 441 -12.33 15.82 -15.10
N HIS A 442 -11.03 15.52 -15.10
CA HIS A 442 -10.44 14.20 -15.32
C HIS A 442 -9.86 13.66 -14.02
N PHE A 443 -10.21 12.43 -13.68
CA PHE A 443 -9.81 11.71 -12.48
C PHE A 443 -9.31 10.31 -12.83
N ASP A 444 -8.42 9.76 -12.00
CA ASP A 444 -8.15 8.32 -12.01
C ASP A 444 -9.33 7.53 -11.38
N ALA A 445 -9.25 6.19 -11.41
CA ALA A 445 -10.28 5.32 -10.83
C ALA A 445 -10.37 5.40 -9.30
N SER A 446 -9.32 5.84 -8.61
CA SER A 446 -9.30 6.10 -7.16
C SER A 446 -10.00 7.41 -6.79
N GLY A 447 -10.13 8.33 -7.74
CA GLY A 447 -10.76 9.63 -7.54
C GLY A 447 -9.78 10.80 -7.42
N ASN A 448 -8.49 10.59 -7.70
CA ASN A 448 -7.52 11.67 -7.72
C ASN A 448 -7.68 12.52 -8.98
N PHE A 449 -7.63 13.83 -8.81
CA PHE A 449 -7.79 14.81 -9.88
C PHE A 449 -6.52 14.93 -10.73
N LEU A 450 -6.64 14.56 -12.01
CA LEU A 450 -5.57 14.57 -12.99
C LEU A 450 -5.53 15.86 -13.81
N GLY A 451 -6.65 16.57 -13.96
CA GLY A 451 -6.68 17.86 -14.66
C GLY A 451 -8.02 18.18 -15.32
N THR A 452 -8.01 19.17 -16.21
CA THR A 452 -9.17 19.51 -17.05
C THR A 452 -8.88 19.15 -18.51
N VAL A 453 -9.92 18.76 -19.24
CA VAL A 453 -9.84 18.55 -20.70
C VAL A 453 -10.84 19.45 -21.43
N ASP A 454 -10.50 19.86 -22.65
CA ASP A 454 -11.39 20.66 -23.48
C ASP A 454 -12.52 19.81 -24.09
N ASP A 455 -12.20 18.59 -24.51
CA ASP A 455 -13.13 17.62 -25.09
C ASP A 455 -13.02 16.28 -24.36
N SER A 456 -14.17 15.70 -23.97
CA SER A 456 -14.21 14.40 -23.32
C SER A 456 -13.94 13.28 -24.33
N PRO A 457 -13.05 12.31 -24.02
CA PRO A 457 -12.86 11.12 -24.87
C PRO A 457 -14.02 10.12 -24.75
N VAL A 458 -14.96 10.36 -23.83
CA VAL A 458 -16.05 9.44 -23.47
C VAL A 458 -17.40 10.14 -23.51
N THR A 459 -18.47 9.36 -23.72
CA THR A 459 -19.84 9.86 -23.63
C THR A 459 -20.28 9.94 -22.17
N PHE A 460 -20.90 11.07 -21.79
CA PHE A 460 -21.43 11.28 -20.45
C PHE A 460 -22.82 10.66 -20.26
N GLN A 461 -23.09 10.21 -19.03
CA GLN A 461 -24.39 9.78 -18.55
C GLN A 461 -24.68 10.39 -17.17
N ALA A 462 -25.97 10.56 -16.84
CA ALA A 462 -26.41 11.33 -15.67
C ALA A 462 -27.00 10.47 -14.52
N SER A 463 -27.07 9.14 -14.66
CA SER A 463 -27.74 8.27 -13.68
C SER A 463 -26.75 7.58 -12.74
N ALA A 464 -26.00 6.61 -13.25
CA ALA A 464 -25.06 5.80 -12.49
C ALA A 464 -23.94 5.29 -13.41
N LEU A 465 -22.71 5.23 -12.91
CA LEU A 465 -21.55 4.76 -13.66
C LEU A 465 -20.88 3.60 -12.94
N SER A 466 -20.84 2.43 -13.57
CA SER A 466 -20.07 1.29 -13.07
C SER A 466 -18.58 1.55 -13.22
N MET A 467 -17.85 1.34 -12.14
CA MET A 467 -16.44 1.67 -12.02
C MET A 467 -15.56 0.45 -12.30
N ASP A 468 -14.39 0.71 -12.86
CA ASP A 468 -13.28 -0.25 -12.75
C ASP A 468 -12.53 0.05 -11.45
N GLN A 469 -11.90 -0.97 -10.88
CA GLN A 469 -10.98 -0.75 -9.77
C GLN A 469 -9.71 -0.07 -10.28
N PRO A 470 -8.97 0.66 -9.42
CA PRO A 470 -7.65 1.17 -9.74
C PRO A 470 -6.73 0.09 -10.31
N ALA A 471 -5.69 0.52 -11.04
CA ALA A 471 -4.72 -0.40 -11.59
C ALA A 471 -4.16 -1.30 -10.47
N ASN A 472 -4.01 -2.59 -10.77
CA ASN A 472 -3.56 -3.55 -9.77
C ASN A 472 -2.20 -3.12 -9.19
N GLY A 473 -2.12 -3.04 -7.87
CA GLY A 473 -0.94 -2.54 -7.16
C GLY A 473 -0.93 -1.04 -6.88
N GLU A 474 -1.93 -0.25 -7.28
CA GLU A 474 -2.00 1.17 -6.87
C GLU A 474 -2.79 1.34 -5.56
N CYS A 475 -2.10 1.79 -4.52
CA CYS A 475 -2.65 2.03 -3.19
C CYS A 475 -2.77 3.54 -2.97
N SER A 476 -3.96 4.10 -3.15
CA SER A 476 -4.17 5.55 -3.06
C SER A 476 -4.51 6.03 -1.66
N TRP A 477 -3.83 7.06 -1.18
CA TRP A 477 -4.22 7.78 0.03
C TRP A 477 -5.49 8.60 -0.21
N THR A 478 -6.50 8.41 0.62
CA THR A 478 -7.81 9.09 0.54
C THR A 478 -8.04 10.09 1.67
N GLY A 479 -7.16 10.11 2.69
CA GLY A 479 -7.22 11.08 3.78
C GLY A 479 -6.97 12.52 3.31
N SER A 480 -7.64 13.49 3.94
CA SER A 480 -7.49 14.92 3.59
C SER A 480 -6.23 15.61 4.15
N SER A 481 -5.58 14.93 5.07
CA SER A 481 -4.27 15.23 5.67
C SER A 481 -3.42 13.96 5.68
N GLY A 482 -2.15 14.09 6.04
CA GLY A 482 -1.29 12.97 6.39
C GLY A 482 -1.67 12.35 7.72
N GLY A 483 -0.95 11.31 8.10
CA GLY A 483 -1.26 10.49 9.27
C GLY A 483 -0.30 9.32 9.43
N ASN A 484 -0.67 8.35 10.25
CA ASN A 484 0.10 7.13 10.42
C ASN A 484 -0.07 6.24 9.19
N TRP A 485 1.04 5.83 8.56
CA TRP A 485 1.04 4.88 7.45
C TRP A 485 0.25 3.62 7.78
N PHE A 486 0.41 3.12 9.01
CA PHE A 486 -0.21 1.88 9.47
C PHE A 486 -1.75 1.92 9.46
N ASP A 487 -2.35 3.11 9.52
CA ASP A 487 -3.81 3.23 9.55
C ASP A 487 -4.44 3.03 8.17
N SER A 488 -4.89 1.80 7.92
CA SER A 488 -5.53 1.40 6.66
C SER A 488 -6.79 2.20 6.30
N SER A 489 -7.45 2.88 7.25
CA SER A 489 -8.67 3.67 6.96
C SER A 489 -8.40 4.88 6.04
N ASN A 490 -7.15 5.34 5.98
CA ASN A 490 -6.74 6.45 5.12
C ASN A 490 -6.37 6.03 3.69
N TRP A 491 -6.50 4.75 3.37
CA TRP A 491 -6.18 4.19 2.07
C TRP A 491 -7.45 3.75 1.35
N TYR A 492 -7.45 3.94 0.04
CA TYR A 492 -8.54 3.54 -0.83
C TYR A 492 -8.89 2.07 -0.59
N TYR A 493 -10.12 1.83 -0.16
CA TYR A 493 -10.64 0.48 0.11
C TYR A 493 -9.77 -0.34 1.09
N TRP A 494 -9.17 0.34 2.07
CA TRP A 494 -8.21 -0.23 3.04
C TRP A 494 -6.94 -0.85 2.42
N GLY A 495 -6.70 -0.64 1.13
CA GLY A 495 -5.54 -1.15 0.39
C GLY A 495 -4.30 -0.29 0.63
N ARG A 496 -3.56 -0.59 1.69
CA ARG A 496 -2.28 0.04 2.06
C ARG A 496 -1.13 -0.55 1.22
N ALA A 497 -0.13 0.27 0.87
CA ALA A 497 1.05 -0.19 0.12
C ALA A 497 2.09 -0.84 1.06
N ASP A 498 2.17 -2.17 1.09
CA ASP A 498 3.10 -2.91 1.97
C ASP A 498 3.74 -4.15 1.30
N SER A 499 3.66 -4.26 -0.02
CA SER A 499 4.30 -5.34 -0.78
C SER A 499 5.06 -4.86 -2.01
N ALA A 500 5.99 -5.68 -2.49
CA ALA A 500 6.81 -5.43 -3.69
C ALA A 500 6.01 -5.25 -5.01
N GLY A 501 4.68 -5.40 -4.97
CA GLY A 501 3.80 -5.14 -6.11
C GLY A 501 3.03 -3.82 -5.99
N GLU A 502 3.16 -3.09 -4.89
CA GLU A 502 2.28 -1.97 -4.54
C GLU A 502 2.99 -0.61 -4.59
N ILE A 503 2.38 0.35 -5.26
CA ILE A 503 2.82 1.75 -5.37
C ILE A 503 1.92 2.60 -4.48
N ALA A 504 2.52 3.36 -3.57
CA ALA A 504 1.81 4.33 -2.75
C ALA A 504 1.51 5.60 -3.58
N VAL A 505 0.23 5.94 -3.72
CA VAL A 505 -0.23 7.07 -4.55
C VAL A 505 -0.78 8.19 -3.67
N PHE A 506 -0.21 9.39 -3.80
CA PHE A 506 -0.63 10.59 -3.07
C PHE A 506 -1.19 11.63 -4.05
N GLY A 507 -2.47 11.93 -3.94
CA GLY A 507 -3.18 12.77 -4.91
C GLY A 507 -4.00 13.91 -4.30
N SER A 508 -5.10 14.23 -4.96
CA SER A 508 -5.88 15.45 -4.69
C SER A 508 -6.70 15.39 -3.41
N ALA A 509 -6.80 14.23 -2.76
CA ALA A 509 -7.36 14.11 -1.42
C ALA A 509 -6.71 15.10 -0.43
N LEU A 510 -5.38 15.27 -0.53
CA LEU A 510 -4.61 16.14 0.35
C LEU A 510 -4.96 17.62 0.13
N THR A 511 -5.32 18.30 1.21
CA THR A 511 -5.75 19.72 1.17
C THR A 511 -4.64 20.71 1.53
N GLY A 512 -3.55 20.23 2.15
CA GLY A 512 -2.41 21.05 2.59
C GLY A 512 -1.12 20.23 2.67
N THR A 513 0.02 20.92 2.86
CA THR A 513 1.30 20.27 3.16
C THR A 513 1.16 19.42 4.41
N THR A 514 1.71 18.20 4.38
CA THR A 514 1.47 17.24 5.44
C THR A 514 2.61 16.24 5.63
N ALA A 515 2.58 15.58 6.79
CA ALA A 515 3.56 14.58 7.18
C ALA A 515 2.90 13.21 7.38
N PHE A 516 3.64 12.17 7.07
CA PHE A 516 3.26 10.77 7.23
C PHE A 516 4.23 10.09 8.18
N THR A 517 3.70 9.45 9.22
CA THR A 517 4.50 8.72 10.20
C THR A 517 4.65 7.27 9.77
N VAL A 518 5.89 6.80 9.68
CA VAL A 518 6.28 5.45 9.30
C VAL A 518 7.22 4.90 10.38
N ASP A 519 6.66 4.17 11.34
CA ASP A 519 7.41 3.64 12.49
C ASP A 519 7.84 2.17 12.33
N GLU A 520 7.38 1.52 11.26
CA GLU A 520 7.79 0.18 10.88
C GLU A 520 8.46 0.22 9.51
N SER A 521 9.23 -0.82 9.18
CA SER A 521 9.84 -0.92 7.85
C SER A 521 8.87 -1.60 6.88
N TYR A 522 8.57 -0.93 5.77
CA TYR A 522 7.64 -1.43 4.75
C TYR A 522 8.38 -1.77 3.46
N THR A 523 7.93 -2.83 2.80
CA THR A 523 8.35 -3.14 1.43
C THR A 523 7.30 -2.62 0.47
N LEU A 524 7.69 -1.94 -0.61
CA LEU A 524 6.76 -1.43 -1.61
C LEU A 524 7.45 -1.30 -2.97
N ALA A 525 6.67 -1.27 -4.07
CA ALA A 525 7.19 -0.97 -5.39
C ALA A 525 7.61 0.50 -5.55
N GLY A 526 6.99 1.41 -4.79
CA GLY A 526 7.48 2.78 -4.68
C GLY A 526 6.36 3.80 -4.55
N PHE A 527 6.55 4.98 -5.13
CA PHE A 527 5.73 6.16 -4.88
C PHE A 527 5.26 6.82 -6.17
N ARG A 528 4.03 7.37 -6.13
CA ARG A 528 3.51 8.29 -7.14
C ARG A 528 2.89 9.52 -6.49
N PHE A 529 3.33 10.70 -6.91
CA PHE A 529 2.84 11.98 -6.43
C PHE A 529 2.05 12.72 -7.53
N LEU A 530 0.73 12.76 -7.36
CA LEU A 530 -0.22 13.45 -8.25
C LEU A 530 -0.67 14.82 -7.68
N THR A 531 -0.01 15.27 -6.62
CA THR A 531 -0.45 16.41 -5.80
C THR A 531 0.60 17.51 -5.77
N THR A 532 0.16 18.77 -5.67
CA THR A 532 1.06 19.90 -5.42
C THR A 532 1.29 20.15 -3.93
N ARG A 533 0.64 19.38 -3.06
CA ARG A 533 0.79 19.48 -1.61
C ARG A 533 1.99 18.67 -1.18
N SER A 534 2.97 19.33 -0.57
CA SER A 534 4.18 18.66 -0.12
C SER A 534 3.84 17.55 0.88
N CYS A 535 4.50 16.40 0.70
CA CYS A 535 4.34 15.20 1.51
C CYS A 535 5.71 14.89 2.11
N THR A 536 5.79 14.83 3.44
CA THR A 536 7.00 14.49 4.17
C THR A 536 6.83 13.13 4.86
N PHE A 537 7.72 12.17 4.65
CA PHE A 537 7.67 10.85 5.28
C PHE A 537 8.76 10.72 6.34
N SER A 538 8.37 10.50 7.60
CA SER A 538 9.30 10.45 8.73
C SER A 538 8.87 9.42 9.78
N GLY A 539 9.76 9.07 10.71
CA GLY A 539 9.48 8.08 11.75
C GLY A 539 10.68 7.20 12.06
N SER A 540 10.45 6.13 12.81
CA SER A 540 11.49 5.19 13.23
C SER A 540 11.73 4.01 12.27
N GLY A 541 10.87 3.87 11.26
CA GLY A 541 10.90 2.79 10.27
C GLY A 541 11.84 3.02 9.09
N GLY A 542 11.51 2.40 7.96
CA GLY A 542 12.28 2.47 6.72
C GLY A 542 11.48 2.02 5.51
N LEU A 543 11.97 2.34 4.31
CA LEU A 543 11.30 2.03 3.05
C LEU A 543 12.18 1.10 2.21
N MET A 544 11.72 -0.12 1.99
CA MET A 544 12.36 -1.11 1.12
C MET A 544 11.67 -1.10 -0.23
N ILE A 545 12.34 -0.55 -1.23
CA ILE A 545 11.83 -0.47 -2.59
C ILE A 545 12.17 -1.76 -3.31
N GLU A 546 11.14 -2.50 -3.70
CA GLU A 546 11.26 -3.80 -4.33
C GLU A 546 10.14 -3.99 -5.35
N GLY A 547 10.45 -4.61 -6.48
CA GLY A 547 9.46 -4.94 -7.50
C GLY A 547 10.04 -4.82 -8.90
N THR A 548 9.43 -5.51 -9.87
CA THR A 548 9.90 -5.48 -11.27
C THR A 548 9.73 -4.13 -11.95
N ASN A 549 8.89 -3.26 -11.39
CA ASN A 549 8.62 -1.90 -11.87
C ASN A 549 8.80 -0.89 -10.73
N ALA A 550 9.86 -1.05 -9.92
CA ALA A 550 10.08 -0.15 -8.81
C ALA A 550 10.23 1.30 -9.30
N LEU A 551 9.51 2.23 -8.67
CA LEU A 551 9.24 3.54 -9.27
C LEU A 551 9.08 4.64 -8.22
N PHE A 552 9.75 5.77 -8.46
CA PHE A 552 9.44 7.07 -7.87
C PHE A 552 8.95 7.99 -8.99
N ASP A 553 7.66 8.30 -9.00
CA ASP A 553 7.00 9.03 -10.08
C ASP A 553 6.40 10.35 -9.58
N ILE A 554 7.06 11.45 -9.89
CA ILE A 554 6.75 12.77 -9.36
C ILE A 554 6.09 13.58 -10.49
N TYR A 555 4.77 13.52 -10.56
CA TYR A 555 4.02 14.29 -11.55
C TYR A 555 3.89 15.76 -11.19
N ARG A 556 3.78 16.06 -9.89
CA ARG A 556 3.48 17.38 -9.33
C ARG A 556 4.14 17.53 -7.98
N GLY A 557 4.41 18.78 -7.59
CA GLY A 557 4.82 19.12 -6.23
C GLY A 557 6.30 18.88 -5.93
N SER A 558 6.61 19.13 -4.66
CA SER A 558 7.94 18.97 -4.06
C SER A 558 7.75 18.15 -2.78
N HIS A 559 8.37 16.99 -2.71
CA HIS A 559 8.13 15.98 -1.67
C HIS A 559 9.41 15.58 -0.97
N GLU A 560 9.30 14.98 0.21
CA GLU A 560 10.44 14.68 1.06
C GLU A 560 10.29 13.33 1.76
N ILE A 561 11.34 12.53 1.75
CA ILE A 561 11.46 11.27 2.48
C ILE A 561 12.63 11.42 3.46
N GLU A 562 12.34 11.59 4.75
CA GLU A 562 13.33 11.66 5.83
C GLU A 562 13.77 10.26 6.31
N LEU A 563 13.03 9.22 5.90
CA LEU A 563 13.28 7.83 6.27
C LEU A 563 14.45 7.23 5.48
N PRO A 564 15.15 6.21 6.03
CA PRO A 564 16.08 5.43 5.24
C PRO A 564 15.34 4.68 4.11
N VAL A 565 15.88 4.77 2.89
CA VAL A 565 15.40 4.10 1.67
C VAL A 565 16.43 3.06 1.26
N THR A 566 16.00 1.81 1.07
CA THR A 566 16.81 0.72 0.54
C THR A 566 16.23 0.20 -0.76
N LEU A 567 17.03 0.06 -1.83
CA LEU A 567 16.59 -0.54 -3.09
C LEU A 567 16.97 -2.02 -3.16
N ASN A 568 15.99 -2.91 -3.01
CA ASN A 568 16.20 -4.35 -3.17
C ASN A 568 16.14 -4.81 -4.64
N GLN A 569 15.69 -3.94 -5.55
CA GLN A 569 15.69 -4.14 -7.00
C GLN A 569 15.95 -2.82 -7.72
N ASP A 570 16.24 -2.91 -9.02
CA ASP A 570 16.41 -1.74 -9.89
C ASP A 570 15.14 -0.87 -9.88
N ALA A 571 15.32 0.44 -9.75
CA ALA A 571 14.24 1.40 -9.66
C ALA A 571 14.40 2.55 -10.64
N LEU A 572 13.27 3.11 -11.06
CA LEU A 572 13.19 4.30 -11.90
C LEU A 572 12.75 5.49 -11.03
N PHE A 573 13.45 6.60 -11.14
CA PHE A 573 12.99 7.91 -10.70
C PHE A 573 12.62 8.72 -11.94
N SER A 574 11.38 9.23 -11.99
CA SER A 574 10.88 10.09 -13.06
C SER A 574 10.22 11.31 -12.44
N ALA A 575 10.65 12.51 -12.85
CA ALA A 575 10.08 13.75 -12.37
C ALA A 575 9.77 14.73 -13.51
N ASN A 576 8.59 15.34 -13.44
CA ASN A 576 8.18 16.40 -14.36
C ASN A 576 8.95 17.72 -14.12
N PRO A 577 9.03 18.62 -15.11
CA PRO A 577 9.68 19.91 -14.93
C PRO A 577 9.08 20.71 -13.77
N GLY A 578 9.95 21.25 -12.90
CA GLY A 578 9.55 22.04 -11.72
C GLY A 578 8.97 21.22 -10.57
N THR A 579 9.23 19.91 -10.56
CA THR A 579 8.88 18.99 -9.48
C THR A 579 10.13 18.34 -8.91
N ASP A 580 10.08 17.94 -7.65
CA ASP A 580 11.23 17.35 -6.98
C ASP A 580 10.87 16.36 -5.87
N LEU A 581 11.79 15.44 -5.64
CA LEU A 581 11.81 14.57 -4.46
C LEU A 581 13.13 14.77 -3.73
N THR A 582 13.04 15.11 -2.44
CA THR A 582 14.15 15.10 -1.51
C THR A 582 14.16 13.78 -0.74
N ILE A 583 15.30 13.09 -0.71
CA ILE A 583 15.58 12.01 0.23
C ILE A 583 16.56 12.59 1.26
N ASP A 584 16.04 12.93 2.44
CA ASP A 584 16.81 13.46 3.58
C ASP A 584 17.33 12.32 4.49
N GLY A 585 16.81 11.11 4.30
CA GLY A 585 17.28 9.88 4.94
C GLY A 585 18.46 9.21 4.21
N ALA A 586 18.96 8.09 4.76
CA ALA A 586 19.98 7.30 4.08
C ALA A 586 19.43 6.65 2.80
N LEU A 587 20.18 6.69 1.70
CA LEU A 587 19.84 6.01 0.44
C LEU A 587 20.82 4.86 0.19
N ASP A 588 20.35 3.63 0.35
CA ASP A 588 21.12 2.40 0.14
C ASP A 588 20.64 1.70 -1.14
N LEU A 589 21.44 1.73 -2.20
CA LEU A 589 21.08 1.03 -3.44
C LEU A 589 21.22 -0.49 -3.30
N ASN A 590 21.91 -0.99 -2.26
CA ASN A 590 22.06 -2.42 -1.98
C ASN A 590 22.50 -3.27 -3.20
N GLY A 591 23.33 -2.72 -4.09
CA GLY A 591 23.77 -3.39 -5.31
C GLY A 591 22.85 -3.21 -6.53
N SER A 592 21.71 -2.55 -6.37
CA SER A 592 20.71 -2.28 -7.40
C SER A 592 21.00 -0.99 -8.18
N THR A 593 20.27 -0.79 -9.28
CA THR A 593 20.36 0.39 -10.14
C THR A 593 19.24 1.38 -9.86
N LEU A 594 19.56 2.66 -9.63
CA LEU A 594 18.57 3.75 -9.65
C LEU A 594 18.76 4.58 -10.90
N THR A 595 17.78 4.55 -11.81
CA THR A 595 17.81 5.38 -13.03
C THR A 595 16.97 6.62 -12.82
N ALA A 596 17.57 7.80 -12.89
CA ALA A 596 16.89 9.08 -12.85
C ALA A 596 16.63 9.59 -14.27
N GLU A 597 15.37 9.86 -14.59
CA GLU A 597 14.92 10.46 -15.84
C GLU A 597 13.92 11.61 -15.61
N GLY A 598 13.54 12.26 -16.70
CA GLY A 598 12.67 13.45 -16.66
C GLY A 598 13.46 14.73 -16.54
N SER A 599 12.79 15.83 -16.18
CA SER A 599 13.41 17.16 -16.08
C SER A 599 13.12 17.85 -14.74
N GLY A 600 12.62 17.09 -13.77
CA GLY A 600 12.58 17.48 -12.36
C GLY A 600 13.87 17.11 -11.63
N GLU A 601 13.87 17.25 -10.31
CA GLU A 601 15.06 17.07 -9.48
C GLU A 601 14.90 15.93 -8.48
N LEU A 602 15.90 15.04 -8.42
CA LEU A 602 16.10 14.16 -7.26
C LEU A 602 17.18 14.79 -6.39
N LYS A 603 16.83 15.13 -5.16
CA LYS A 603 17.74 15.68 -4.15
C LYS A 603 18.05 14.59 -3.13
N VAL A 604 19.32 14.36 -2.87
CA VAL A 604 19.73 13.55 -1.71
C VAL A 604 20.47 14.50 -0.77
N GLU A 605 19.92 14.67 0.44
CA GLU A 605 20.37 15.65 1.42
C GLU A 605 20.63 14.96 2.77
N ASN A 606 21.64 15.40 3.54
CA ASN A 606 21.98 15.02 4.93
C ASN A 606 22.13 13.52 5.29
N GLY A 607 21.71 12.59 4.42
CA GLY A 607 21.82 11.15 4.54
C GLY A 607 23.18 10.64 4.09
N ASN A 608 23.36 9.32 4.19
CA ASN A 608 24.48 8.64 3.55
C ASN A 608 23.98 7.94 2.29
N VAL A 609 24.68 8.13 1.17
CA VAL A 609 24.48 7.35 -0.05
C VAL A 609 25.43 6.16 -0.04
N ALA A 610 24.89 4.95 -0.21
CA ALA A 610 25.65 3.70 -0.32
C ALA A 610 25.25 2.95 -1.59
N LEU A 611 26.18 2.78 -2.53
CA LEU A 611 25.89 2.07 -3.79
C LEU A 611 26.03 0.55 -3.65
N LYS A 612 27.02 0.07 -2.85
CA LYS A 612 27.30 -1.36 -2.59
C LYS A 612 27.42 -2.23 -3.84
N GLY A 613 28.05 -1.69 -4.89
CA GLY A 613 28.22 -2.34 -6.19
C GLY A 613 27.11 -2.07 -7.20
N GLY A 614 26.08 -1.32 -6.81
CA GLY A 614 25.01 -0.84 -7.67
C GLY A 614 25.39 0.40 -8.47
N SER A 615 24.46 0.87 -9.28
CA SER A 615 24.66 2.01 -10.19
C SER A 615 23.59 3.08 -10.00
N PHE A 616 23.99 4.34 -10.09
CA PHE A 616 23.08 5.47 -10.17
C PHE A 616 23.18 6.08 -11.56
N ILE A 617 22.13 5.97 -12.37
CA ILE A 617 22.13 6.43 -13.76
C ILE A 617 21.44 7.80 -13.84
N VAL A 618 22.14 8.81 -14.34
CA VAL A 618 21.62 10.17 -14.56
C VAL A 618 21.26 10.34 -16.04
N GLY A 619 19.98 10.49 -16.36
CA GLY A 619 19.50 10.78 -17.71
C GLY A 619 18.61 12.03 -17.75
N GLY A 620 18.93 12.99 -18.61
CA GLY A 620 18.05 14.13 -18.98
C GLY A 620 17.59 15.12 -17.89
N GLY A 621 17.68 14.78 -16.61
CA GLY A 621 17.25 15.56 -15.44
C GLY A 621 18.40 15.87 -14.50
N SER A 622 18.22 16.90 -13.67
CA SER A 622 19.22 17.32 -12.68
C SER A 622 19.08 16.45 -11.43
N VAL A 623 20.04 15.56 -11.20
CA VAL A 623 20.20 14.97 -9.86
C VAL A 623 21.13 15.88 -9.06
N VAL A 624 20.71 16.23 -7.86
CA VAL A 624 21.43 17.17 -7.00
C VAL A 624 21.80 16.45 -5.70
N PHE A 625 23.10 16.40 -5.39
CA PHE A 625 23.62 15.85 -4.14
C PHE A 625 24.07 17.01 -3.24
N THR A 626 23.21 17.46 -2.31
CA THR A 626 23.57 18.57 -1.42
C THR A 626 24.02 18.04 -0.06
N ASN A 627 25.06 18.65 0.54
CA ASN A 627 25.49 18.41 1.94
C ASN A 627 25.58 16.94 2.38
N THR A 628 25.92 16.01 1.48
CA THR A 628 25.85 14.56 1.74
C THR A 628 27.23 14.01 2.03
N LEU A 629 27.37 13.21 3.10
CA LEU A 629 28.54 12.34 3.25
C LEU A 629 28.36 11.12 2.33
N CYS A 630 28.63 11.29 1.03
CA CYS A 630 28.66 10.15 0.12
C CYS A 630 29.87 9.28 0.45
N ARG A 631 29.62 7.98 0.61
CA ARG A 631 30.69 6.98 0.58
C ARG A 631 30.28 5.97 -0.46
N PHE A 632 30.77 6.16 -1.68
CA PHE A 632 30.33 5.34 -2.80
C PHE A 632 30.68 3.87 -2.61
N GLY A 633 31.63 3.50 -1.74
CA GLY A 633 31.72 2.15 -1.14
C GLY A 633 31.83 0.99 -2.14
N GLY A 634 32.14 1.29 -3.41
CA GLY A 634 31.96 0.43 -4.58
C GLY A 634 30.62 0.64 -5.28
N GLY A 635 30.62 0.79 -6.60
CA GLY A 635 29.46 1.12 -7.44
C GLY A 635 29.81 2.20 -8.46
N ALA A 636 28.84 2.64 -9.27
CA ALA A 636 29.04 3.64 -10.32
C ALA A 636 27.98 4.74 -10.30
N VAL A 637 28.36 5.94 -10.73
CA VAL A 637 27.42 7.00 -11.16
C VAL A 637 27.54 7.14 -12.66
N GLU A 638 26.55 6.67 -13.40
CA GLU A 638 26.59 6.58 -14.85
C GLU A 638 25.84 7.76 -15.48
N PHE A 639 26.48 8.45 -16.43
CA PHE A 639 25.80 9.45 -17.24
C PHE A 639 25.21 8.80 -18.48
N ALA A 640 23.89 8.84 -18.62
CA ALA A 640 23.18 8.34 -19.78
C ALA A 640 22.75 9.49 -20.69
N VAL A 641 23.21 9.45 -21.95
CA VAL A 641 22.71 10.35 -23.00
C VAL A 641 21.45 9.78 -23.65
N PRO A 642 20.44 10.62 -23.99
CA PRO A 642 19.23 10.15 -24.66
C PRO A 642 19.54 9.37 -25.94
N ALA A 643 18.75 8.33 -26.23
CA ALA A 643 18.96 7.51 -27.41
C ALA A 643 18.93 8.35 -28.70
N GLY A 644 19.99 8.23 -29.52
CA GLY A 644 20.14 8.99 -30.76
C GLY A 644 20.76 10.39 -30.60
N PHE A 645 21.04 10.82 -29.37
CA PHE A 645 21.85 12.00 -29.10
C PHE A 645 23.34 11.64 -29.20
N SER A 646 24.11 12.41 -29.98
CA SER A 646 25.55 12.27 -30.11
C SER A 646 26.19 13.58 -29.63
N PRO A 647 26.85 13.60 -28.46
CA PRO A 647 27.49 14.80 -27.97
C PRO A 647 28.54 15.33 -28.96
N GLU A 648 28.59 16.65 -29.13
CA GLU A 648 29.51 17.37 -30.00
C GLU A 648 30.52 18.21 -29.20
N GLU A 649 31.63 18.62 -29.82
CA GLU A 649 32.61 19.52 -29.20
C GLU A 649 31.93 20.80 -28.67
N GLY A 650 32.19 21.14 -27.41
CA GLY A 650 31.63 22.30 -26.73
C GLY A 650 30.33 22.04 -25.99
N ASP A 651 29.70 20.86 -26.13
CA ASP A 651 28.58 20.48 -25.29
C ASP A 651 29.01 20.39 -23.82
N SER A 652 28.14 20.84 -22.91
CA SER A 652 28.37 20.77 -21.47
C SER A 652 27.12 20.24 -20.77
N PHE A 653 27.32 19.32 -19.83
CA PHE A 653 26.27 18.66 -19.09
C PHE A 653 26.50 18.88 -17.61
N HIS A 654 25.43 19.30 -16.93
CA HIS A 654 25.42 19.48 -15.49
C HIS A 654 24.91 18.19 -14.85
N LEU A 655 25.77 17.49 -14.13
CA LEU A 655 25.48 16.16 -13.59
C LEU A 655 25.12 16.17 -12.11
N MET A 656 25.67 17.15 -11.36
CA MET A 656 25.54 17.26 -9.91
C MET A 656 25.63 18.71 -9.47
N GLU A 657 25.03 19.05 -8.35
CA GLU A 657 25.22 20.33 -7.66
C GLU A 657 25.38 20.06 -6.16
N GLY A 658 26.12 20.92 -5.45
CA GLY A 658 26.33 20.82 -4.01
C GLY A 658 27.78 20.47 -3.60
N ASP A 659 27.93 19.88 -2.42
CA ASP A 659 29.21 19.39 -1.90
C ASP A 659 29.53 18.05 -2.59
N ILE A 660 30.18 18.14 -3.76
CA ILE A 660 30.50 16.97 -4.59
C ILE A 660 31.63 16.17 -3.91
N PRO A 661 31.48 14.85 -3.72
CA PRO A 661 32.48 14.03 -3.03
C PRO A 661 33.80 13.99 -3.80
N ASP A 662 34.93 14.13 -3.10
CA ASP A 662 36.27 14.12 -3.69
C ASP A 662 36.58 12.82 -4.45
N ASP A 663 35.93 11.69 -4.08
CA ASP A 663 36.09 10.38 -4.72
C ASP A 663 35.15 10.14 -5.91
N ILE A 664 34.31 11.10 -6.31
CA ILE A 664 33.35 10.92 -7.41
C ILE A 664 34.04 10.53 -8.73
N ALA A 665 35.28 10.99 -8.95
CA ALA A 665 36.04 10.69 -10.16
C ALA A 665 36.34 9.19 -10.31
N ASP A 666 36.40 8.43 -9.21
CA ASP A 666 36.60 6.97 -9.23
C ASP A 666 35.30 6.19 -9.53
N HIS A 667 34.15 6.87 -9.45
CA HIS A 667 32.83 6.27 -9.56
C HIS A 667 32.05 6.73 -10.80
N ILE A 668 32.41 7.87 -11.39
CA ILE A 668 31.71 8.39 -12.56
C ILE A 668 32.02 7.56 -13.82
N VAL A 669 30.97 7.17 -14.53
CA VAL A 669 31.04 6.45 -15.80
C VAL A 669 30.41 7.32 -16.87
N LEU A 670 31.22 7.79 -17.81
CA LEU A 670 30.78 8.63 -18.92
C LEU A 670 30.67 7.79 -20.21
N PRO A 671 29.69 8.07 -21.08
CA PRO A 671 29.47 7.29 -22.28
C PRO A 671 30.57 7.54 -23.31
N ALA A 672 30.84 6.55 -24.16
CA ALA A 672 31.85 6.69 -25.21
C ALA A 672 31.45 7.80 -26.21
N LEU A 673 32.42 8.65 -26.57
CA LEU A 673 32.26 9.72 -27.54
C LEU A 673 32.70 9.30 -28.95
N ALA A 674 32.33 10.11 -29.95
CA ALA A 674 32.81 9.94 -31.31
C ALA A 674 34.35 10.06 -31.38
N ALA A 675 34.96 9.42 -32.39
CA ALA A 675 36.41 9.41 -32.55
C ALA A 675 36.98 10.85 -32.65
N GLY A 676 37.98 11.15 -31.83
CA GLY A 676 38.60 12.47 -31.74
C GLY A 676 38.07 13.36 -30.61
N LEU A 677 37.04 12.93 -29.88
CA LEU A 677 36.49 13.65 -28.72
C LEU A 677 36.84 12.94 -27.39
N THR A 678 36.89 13.71 -26.31
CA THR A 678 37.03 13.23 -24.93
C THR A 678 36.19 14.08 -23.96
N TRP A 679 35.97 13.58 -22.75
CA TRP A 679 35.27 14.28 -21.69
C TRP A 679 36.24 15.12 -20.85
N ASP A 680 35.95 16.40 -20.69
CA ASP A 680 36.56 17.29 -19.69
C ASP A 680 35.78 17.20 -18.38
N THR A 681 36.44 16.67 -17.35
CA THR A 681 35.89 16.52 -16.00
C THR A 681 36.52 17.48 -14.99
N SER A 682 37.33 18.46 -15.44
CA SER A 682 38.01 19.42 -14.56
C SER A 682 37.03 20.27 -13.74
N ALA A 683 35.84 20.51 -14.28
CA ALA A 683 34.76 21.25 -13.65
C ALA A 683 33.81 20.37 -12.82
N LEU A 684 34.03 19.04 -12.78
CA LEU A 684 33.14 18.09 -12.10
C LEU A 684 33.12 18.34 -10.59
N LEU A 685 34.29 18.41 -9.94
CA LEU A 685 34.36 18.63 -8.49
C LEU A 685 33.92 20.04 -8.06
N SER A 686 34.10 21.04 -8.93
CA SER A 686 33.86 22.45 -8.58
C SER A 686 32.47 22.96 -8.93
N SER A 687 31.82 22.35 -9.92
CA SER A 687 30.54 22.82 -10.46
C SER A 687 29.63 21.69 -10.97
N GLY A 688 30.04 20.43 -10.82
CA GLY A 688 29.33 19.24 -11.31
C GLY A 688 29.17 19.15 -12.81
N ASN A 689 29.94 19.95 -13.56
CA ASN A 689 29.87 19.99 -15.01
C ASN A 689 30.91 19.05 -15.63
N VAL A 690 30.49 18.35 -16.67
CA VAL A 690 31.39 17.70 -17.63
C VAL A 690 31.16 18.31 -19.01
N SER A 691 32.23 18.47 -19.78
CA SER A 691 32.13 19.05 -21.12
C SER A 691 32.78 18.15 -22.16
N VAL A 692 32.35 18.27 -23.41
CA VAL A 692 32.93 17.52 -24.52
C VAL A 692 33.96 18.39 -25.20
N ILE A 693 35.18 17.87 -25.34
CA ILE A 693 36.30 18.58 -25.95
C ILE A 693 36.99 17.70 -26.99
N VAL A 694 37.90 18.31 -27.76
CA VAL A 694 38.81 17.58 -28.65
C VAL A 694 39.85 16.83 -27.83
N LYS A 695 40.02 15.54 -28.10
CA LYS A 695 41.06 14.69 -27.49
C LYS A 695 42.45 15.18 -27.90
N VAL A 696 43.42 15.17 -26.98
CA VAL A 696 44.82 15.49 -27.34
C VAL A 696 45.32 14.50 -28.41
N PRO A 697 45.93 14.96 -29.51
CA PRO A 697 46.40 14.07 -30.58
C PRO A 697 47.37 13.00 -30.07
N GLU A 698 47.11 11.74 -30.43
CA GLU A 698 47.89 10.59 -29.96
C GLU A 698 49.37 10.69 -30.34
N GLU A 699 49.67 11.33 -31.47
CA GLU A 699 51.05 11.62 -31.91
C GLU A 699 51.77 12.59 -30.96
N TRP A 700 51.06 13.61 -30.45
CA TRP A 700 51.60 14.57 -29.50
C TRP A 700 51.83 13.91 -28.13
N MET A 701 50.85 13.16 -27.63
CA MET A 701 51.01 12.40 -26.37
C MET A 701 52.19 11.42 -26.45
N SER A 702 52.29 10.68 -27.57
CA SER A 702 53.37 9.72 -27.79
C SER A 702 54.75 10.39 -27.86
N GLN A 703 54.84 11.62 -28.36
CA GLN A 703 56.10 12.38 -28.40
C GLN A 703 56.67 12.60 -27.00
N TYR A 704 55.81 12.81 -26.01
CA TYR A 704 56.17 13.02 -24.61
C TYR A 704 56.09 11.75 -23.76
N GLY A 705 55.80 10.59 -24.36
CA GLY A 705 55.69 9.32 -23.63
C GLY A 705 54.49 9.23 -22.70
N LEU A 706 53.48 10.08 -22.92
CA LEU A 706 52.21 10.12 -22.19
C LEU A 706 51.22 9.10 -22.76
N ALA A 707 50.24 8.69 -21.96
CA ALA A 707 49.23 7.72 -22.34
C ALA A 707 48.28 8.26 -23.41
N THR A 708 48.14 7.53 -24.52
CA THR A 708 47.29 7.94 -25.66
C THR A 708 45.81 7.61 -25.48
N SER A 709 45.42 6.99 -24.36
CA SER A 709 44.03 6.63 -24.08
C SER A 709 43.15 7.83 -23.72
N GLY A 710 43.72 9.03 -23.57
CA GLY A 710 43.01 10.24 -23.13
C GLY A 710 42.95 10.42 -21.61
N VAL A 711 43.36 9.40 -20.85
CA VAL A 711 43.33 9.41 -19.37
C VAL A 711 44.32 10.39 -18.76
N GLU A 712 45.35 10.79 -19.50
CA GLU A 712 46.35 11.76 -19.05
C GLU A 712 46.10 13.17 -19.62
N ASP A 713 45.07 13.39 -20.44
CA ASP A 713 44.84 14.69 -21.09
C ASP A 713 44.68 15.84 -20.06
N PHE A 714 44.18 15.55 -18.85
CA PHE A 714 43.97 16.54 -17.78
C PHE A 714 44.91 16.39 -16.58
N ILE A 715 46.01 15.64 -16.75
CA ILE A 715 47.04 15.55 -15.72
C ILE A 715 48.05 16.68 -15.96
N ASP A 716 48.36 17.42 -14.89
CA ASP A 716 49.51 18.32 -14.81
C ASP A 716 50.76 17.45 -14.54
N SER A 717 51.45 17.08 -15.62
CA SER A 717 52.50 16.06 -15.58
C SER A 717 53.81 16.55 -14.97
N ASP A 718 54.07 17.86 -15.00
CA ASP A 718 55.29 18.48 -14.49
C ASP A 718 55.09 19.38 -13.26
N GLY A 719 53.84 19.65 -12.88
CA GLY A 719 53.44 20.36 -11.67
C GLY A 719 53.46 21.88 -11.79
N ASP A 720 53.42 22.43 -13.00
CA ASP A 720 53.45 23.88 -13.25
C ASP A 720 52.08 24.58 -13.20
N GLY A 721 51.01 23.79 -13.04
CA GLY A 721 49.63 24.23 -12.99
C GLY A 721 48.91 24.26 -14.36
N MET A 722 49.55 23.81 -15.44
CA MET A 722 48.93 23.55 -16.73
C MET A 722 48.77 22.04 -16.93
N ASP A 723 47.58 21.59 -17.34
CA ASP A 723 47.38 20.19 -17.74
C ASP A 723 47.84 19.92 -19.18
N ASN A 724 48.10 18.65 -19.50
CA ASN A 724 48.58 18.22 -20.81
C ASN A 724 47.72 18.75 -21.98
N TYR A 725 46.40 18.88 -21.81
CA TYR A 725 45.48 19.42 -22.80
C TYR A 725 45.66 20.93 -22.99
N SER A 726 45.80 21.68 -21.90
CA SER A 726 46.09 23.12 -21.92
C SER A 726 47.43 23.39 -22.56
N GLU A 727 48.41 22.51 -22.35
CA GLU A 727 49.73 22.61 -22.94
C GLU A 727 49.78 22.23 -24.40
N TRP A 728 49.09 21.15 -24.78
CA TRP A 728 48.85 20.86 -26.18
C TRP A 728 48.12 22.03 -26.84
N LYS A 729 47.20 22.71 -26.16
CA LYS A 729 46.56 23.93 -26.68
C LYS A 729 47.49 25.14 -26.71
N ALA A 730 48.41 25.27 -25.77
CA ALA A 730 49.36 26.38 -25.71
C ALA A 730 50.57 26.19 -26.65
N GLY A 731 50.86 24.95 -27.05
CA GLY A 731 52.10 24.59 -27.74
C GLY A 731 53.31 24.50 -26.81
N THR A 732 53.10 24.13 -25.54
CA THR A 732 54.15 23.98 -24.52
C THR A 732 54.56 22.52 -24.31
N ASP A 733 55.64 22.28 -23.56
CA ASP A 733 56.21 20.96 -23.25
C ASP A 733 55.72 20.46 -21.88
N PRO A 734 54.95 19.35 -21.84
CA PRO A 734 54.33 18.86 -20.62
C PRO A 734 55.22 18.15 -19.62
N LEU A 735 56.52 18.11 -19.88
CA LEU A 735 57.50 17.52 -18.97
C LEU A 735 58.51 18.56 -18.47
N ASP A 736 58.32 19.84 -18.77
CA ASP A 736 59.19 20.92 -18.33
C ASP A 736 58.39 22.04 -17.67
N ALA A 737 58.39 22.06 -16.34
CA ALA A 737 57.68 23.06 -15.54
C ALA A 737 58.13 24.53 -15.74
N HIS A 738 59.09 24.78 -16.65
CA HIS A 738 59.49 26.11 -17.10
C HIS A 738 58.89 26.49 -18.47
N SER A 739 58.19 25.58 -19.12
CA SER A 739 57.54 25.74 -20.42
C SER A 739 56.05 26.00 -20.22
N PHE A 740 55.67 27.21 -19.81
CA PHE A 740 54.25 27.59 -19.66
C PHE A 740 53.85 28.71 -20.62
N PHE A 741 52.56 28.81 -20.89
CA PHE A 741 52.02 29.87 -21.74
C PHE A 741 52.16 31.24 -21.05
N THR A 742 53.03 32.10 -21.59
CA THR A 742 53.27 33.43 -21.05
C THR A 742 52.67 34.53 -21.91
N CYS A 743 52.07 35.53 -21.25
CA CYS A 743 51.68 36.78 -21.88
C CYS A 743 52.33 37.96 -21.14
N SER A 744 52.68 38.99 -21.88
CA SER A 744 53.21 40.25 -21.34
C SER A 744 52.49 41.43 -21.99
N ALA A 745 52.45 42.56 -21.28
CA ALA A 745 51.89 43.79 -21.79
C ALA A 745 52.93 44.90 -21.73
N SER A 746 52.95 45.75 -22.74
CA SER A 746 53.82 46.92 -22.83
C SER A 746 53.02 48.16 -23.22
N ALA A 747 53.41 49.32 -22.70
CA ALA A 747 52.81 50.57 -23.13
C ALA A 747 53.23 50.90 -24.57
N THR A 748 52.26 51.15 -25.46
CA THR A 748 52.55 51.58 -26.84
C THR A 748 52.68 53.10 -26.93
N ALA A 749 53.43 53.59 -27.92
CA ALA A 749 53.62 55.02 -28.18
C ALA A 749 52.31 55.75 -28.58
N ALA A 750 51.27 55.01 -28.98
CA ALA A 750 50.00 55.53 -29.49
C ALA A 750 48.86 55.45 -28.45
N ASN A 751 49.18 55.61 -27.16
CA ASN A 751 48.18 55.58 -26.09
C ASN A 751 47.48 54.20 -25.91
N GLY A 752 48.07 53.06 -26.26
CA GLY A 752 47.44 51.74 -26.07
C GLY A 752 48.30 50.75 -25.27
N PHE A 753 47.80 49.55 -25.00
CA PHE A 753 48.62 48.42 -24.52
C PHE A 753 48.92 47.47 -25.68
N GLY A 754 50.20 47.15 -25.86
CA GLY A 754 50.67 46.10 -26.77
C GLY A 754 50.79 44.83 -25.95
N LEU A 755 49.88 43.90 -26.21
CA LEU A 755 49.87 42.56 -25.64
C LEU A 755 50.75 41.66 -26.51
N HIS A 756 51.62 40.91 -25.86
CA HIS A 756 52.60 40.04 -26.50
C HIS A 756 52.53 38.67 -25.86
N TRP A 757 52.44 37.61 -26.66
CA TRP A 757 52.44 36.24 -26.17
C TRP A 757 53.18 35.32 -27.13
N ALA A 758 53.62 34.16 -26.64
CA ALA A 758 54.18 33.12 -27.49
C ALA A 758 53.05 32.50 -28.34
N GLY A 759 53.12 32.70 -29.65
CA GLY A 759 52.14 32.21 -30.60
C GLY A 759 52.61 30.98 -31.37
N GLN A 760 51.65 30.25 -31.95
CA GLN A 760 51.91 29.12 -32.82
C GLN A 760 51.05 29.16 -34.09
N THR A 761 51.69 28.96 -35.25
CA THR A 761 51.01 28.86 -36.54
C THR A 761 50.00 27.72 -36.52
N GLY A 762 48.79 27.97 -37.05
CA GLY A 762 47.70 26.98 -37.06
C GLY A 762 46.74 27.08 -35.89
N ARG A 763 47.04 27.91 -34.88
CA ARG A 763 46.13 28.27 -33.79
C ARG A 763 45.50 29.64 -34.02
N THR A 764 44.39 29.89 -33.33
CA THR A 764 43.81 31.22 -33.19
C THR A 764 43.80 31.66 -31.74
N TYR A 765 43.79 32.97 -31.52
CA TYR A 765 43.80 33.55 -30.18
C TYR A 765 42.70 34.59 -30.03
N ARG A 766 42.18 34.66 -28.81
CA ARG A 766 41.28 35.71 -28.35
C ARG A 766 41.92 36.54 -27.26
N VAL A 767 41.77 37.86 -27.38
CA VAL A 767 42.09 38.82 -26.33
C VAL A 767 40.79 39.20 -25.65
N ASP A 768 40.71 38.90 -24.36
CA ASP A 768 39.65 39.38 -23.47
C ASP A 768 40.19 40.49 -22.57
N TYR A 769 39.32 41.39 -22.11
CA TYR A 769 39.66 42.45 -21.15
C TYR A 769 38.64 42.54 -20.01
N SER A 770 39.09 43.05 -18.86
CA SER A 770 38.25 43.31 -17.69
C SER A 770 38.70 44.58 -16.96
N THR A 771 37.76 45.35 -16.45
CA THR A 771 38.04 46.49 -15.56
C THR A 771 37.75 46.17 -14.10
N ASN A 772 37.12 45.02 -13.84
CA ASN A 772 36.83 44.50 -12.52
C ASN A 772 36.74 42.96 -12.56
N LEU A 773 37.72 42.27 -11.99
CA LEU A 773 37.76 40.81 -11.97
C LEU A 773 36.63 40.16 -11.14
N THR A 774 35.86 40.94 -10.38
CA THR A 774 34.73 40.43 -9.59
C THR A 774 33.38 40.53 -10.29
N SER A 775 33.31 41.06 -11.53
CA SER A 775 32.05 41.03 -12.30
C SER A 775 31.72 39.63 -12.78
N VAL A 776 30.44 39.35 -13.05
CA VAL A 776 29.98 38.08 -13.64
C VAL A 776 29.23 38.38 -14.95
N PRO A 777 29.78 38.00 -16.12
CA PRO A 777 31.12 37.43 -16.34
C PRO A 777 32.25 38.44 -16.05
N ALA A 778 33.42 37.93 -15.68
CA ALA A 778 34.56 38.76 -15.27
C ALA A 778 35.25 39.44 -16.46
N PHE A 779 35.19 38.84 -17.65
CA PHE A 779 35.90 39.27 -18.85
C PHE A 779 34.95 39.46 -20.03
N THR A 780 35.26 40.46 -20.88
CA THR A 780 34.58 40.73 -22.14
C THR A 780 35.56 40.56 -23.28
N THR A 781 35.14 39.94 -24.39
CA THR A 781 35.98 39.78 -25.57
C THR A 781 36.29 41.12 -26.24
N LEU A 782 37.58 41.43 -26.38
CA LEU A 782 38.07 42.59 -27.12
C LEU A 782 38.26 42.23 -28.61
N ARG A 783 38.87 41.07 -28.87
CA ARG A 783 39.10 40.57 -30.23
C ARG A 783 39.26 39.05 -30.22
N SER A 784 38.57 38.36 -31.12
CA SER A 784 38.69 36.91 -31.38
C SER A 784 39.24 36.67 -32.79
N GLY A 785 39.71 35.44 -33.05
CA GLY A 785 40.19 34.98 -34.35
C GLY A 785 41.53 35.58 -34.76
N ILE A 786 42.41 35.93 -33.79
CA ILE A 786 43.76 36.43 -34.08
C ILE A 786 44.61 35.26 -34.55
N PRO A 787 45.11 35.23 -35.80
CA PRO A 787 45.92 34.12 -36.28
C PRO A 787 47.24 34.03 -35.51
N GLY A 788 47.60 32.82 -35.08
CA GLY A 788 48.89 32.53 -34.50
C GLY A 788 50.03 32.58 -35.52
N ILE A 789 51.18 33.05 -35.08
CA ILE A 789 52.46 32.99 -35.78
C ILE A 789 53.49 32.34 -34.86
N ASP A 790 54.38 31.51 -35.39
CA ASP A 790 55.46 30.92 -34.57
C ASP A 790 56.35 32.02 -33.99
N GLY A 791 56.47 32.05 -32.66
CA GLY A 791 57.27 33.05 -31.94
C GLY A 791 56.40 34.07 -31.22
N LEU A 792 56.59 35.37 -31.48
CA LEU A 792 55.91 36.44 -30.73
C LEU A 792 54.66 36.94 -31.49
N ASN A 793 53.47 36.62 -30.99
CA ASN A 793 52.22 37.26 -31.40
C ASN A 793 52.08 38.61 -30.71
N GLU A 794 51.60 39.63 -31.44
CA GLU A 794 51.33 40.96 -30.90
C GLU A 794 49.90 41.41 -31.20
N PHE A 795 49.23 42.03 -30.22
CA PHE A 795 47.95 42.71 -30.40
C PHE A 795 47.96 44.05 -29.67
N ALA A 796 47.55 45.12 -30.35
CA ALA A 796 47.47 46.45 -29.77
C ALA A 796 46.01 46.82 -29.46
N ASP A 797 45.69 47.02 -28.18
CA ASP A 797 44.46 47.69 -27.77
C ASP A 797 44.66 49.21 -27.85
N THR A 798 44.03 49.85 -28.84
CA THR A 798 44.14 51.30 -29.08
C THR A 798 43.06 52.14 -28.40
N ASN A 799 42.14 51.54 -27.62
CA ASN A 799 40.99 52.23 -27.02
C ASN A 799 41.26 52.78 -25.60
N ARG A 800 42.33 53.59 -25.42
CA ARG A 800 42.79 54.09 -24.09
C ARG A 800 41.75 54.81 -23.23
N THR A 801 40.79 55.50 -23.84
CA THR A 801 40.12 56.62 -23.16
C THR A 801 39.03 56.19 -22.17
N ALA A 802 38.76 54.89 -22.02
CA ALA A 802 37.66 54.42 -21.20
C ALA A 802 38.05 54.02 -19.76
N TYR A 803 39.29 53.60 -19.46
CA TYR A 803 39.61 52.97 -18.17
C TYR A 803 41.03 53.27 -17.60
N PRO A 804 41.17 53.61 -16.30
CA PRO A 804 42.46 53.89 -15.65
C PRO A 804 43.26 52.62 -15.28
N SER A 805 42.64 51.45 -15.25
CA SER A 805 43.27 50.14 -15.03
C SER A 805 42.42 49.05 -15.70
N VAL A 806 43.09 48.11 -16.38
CA VAL A 806 42.46 47.05 -17.15
C VAL A 806 43.31 45.79 -17.03
N TYR A 807 42.65 44.64 -16.90
CA TYR A 807 43.24 43.31 -16.94
C TYR A 807 43.00 42.73 -18.32
N TYR A 808 43.98 42.00 -18.84
CA TYR A 808 43.86 41.27 -20.10
C TYR A 808 44.07 39.78 -19.85
N ARG A 809 43.40 38.96 -20.63
CA ARG A 809 43.65 37.51 -20.73
C ARG A 809 43.73 37.15 -22.20
N ILE A 810 44.74 36.36 -22.55
CA ILE A 810 44.86 35.74 -23.87
C ILE A 810 44.31 34.31 -23.73
N VAL A 811 43.41 33.93 -24.63
CA VAL A 811 42.81 32.61 -24.70
C VAL A 811 43.21 31.99 -26.04
N VAL A 812 43.70 30.76 -26.03
CA VAL A 812 43.86 29.97 -27.25
C VAL A 812 42.47 29.47 -27.65
N GLU A 813 42.07 29.75 -28.89
CA GLU A 813 40.79 29.32 -29.48
C GLU A 813 40.93 28.05 -30.29
#